data_AF-A0A356EW52-F1
#
_entry.id   AF-A0A356EW52-F1
#
_cell.length_a   1.000
_cell.length_b   1.000
_cell.length_c   1.000
_cell.angle_alpha   90.00
_cell.angle_beta   90.00
_cell.angle_gamma   90.00
#
_symmetry.space_group_name_H-M   'P 1'
#
loop_
_entity.id
_entity.type
_entity.pdbx_description
1 polymer ?
#
loop_
_entity_poly.entity_id
_entity_poly.type
_entity_poly.pdbx_seq_one_letter_code
_entity_poly.pdbx_strand_id
1 'polypeptide(L)'
;VAGLLIWSHRRRRAAAERFAEPAMRSRLMPAMGGARPWIKGGAIVVALGLFLVAAAGPRFGSYYREVVQRGADVFVVLDVSRSMTAEDVAPSRLERAKSDIRDLLDRLVGDRVGLIVFAGKPVVKVPLTTDQGFFEMMLDSIDTDSAPRGGTAIGDAIRKAVAAMPKQPDRDRAIVLISDGEDHESMPLEAARHAAEFGIKIFTVALGDSTEGARIPTRADGGELGYMKYAGKEHWSKVDEKLLADIALETGGAYIPAGTTAYDLGRIYEDHLASLTRGEFRAEQRRRYHERFQWFLAFGLLVLFAGAALPEYPKSESRVAFRLPRKRVAAAVVFGLMAWPGTVHAGVNDVPRAVREGIEFYDAGEFDRAAEMFSAAREKRADDARLAFNTACAKAAAGNAEEAIPLFQQAAVTPDAELAARCHYNLGRLAADRAKAALGDKPESAENDARQQTRELVAAALGHWRDCLAMKPTDSTRAAEETISPRDKSRPGEDTTLDDARYNIELTRLWLGRMEETWKESDRRARIDKMNLGEMLQWMEGEQDRLRTKARAFEDREPSPLHRLAVHETADSQRDLAGDIDPLKQKLVQEINQPETAALPGSPGVATTPGGCNTPGGGCGSPGVAALGEMDPEQRQHAVELLSSMADRAGDSMKTASEYLAEHEPAEAVGSQAQAIEGLDQMTTVLTPYADLVHKSVARQKELVGQVNGALKPVKPSDDATEASEPVTDATADVALADREAAPVETPVEHDPAETAWRQRFVERWASVMVGKAKQGLKNMPPPEPETPETTEPTNPEATAGQTEKSDPDGEGELGKALVAGTPDPQAEARKQQEALRESMELAVEHGPEVQRLVAQAAADLDDQRLADALPRQEEALRLLEKIAEPLKRPNQDQQQQNQQQQQQDNQQQDQKNPDQQDKKDQQQDKQKQQDQQQDEQNQQDQQKNQDDQEQKNQDEAQQDKKQDNQESQKKPNEAERQEAARAPRDLSKQEAEALMQQVLQRSREREKARKELQKIISRPEKVEKDW
;
A
#
# COMPACT_ATOMS: atom_id res chain seq x y z
N VAL A 1 -43.21 24.88 49.11
CA VAL A 1 -44.63 24.80 48.69
C VAL A 1 -45.62 24.70 49.86
N ALA A 2 -45.56 23.68 50.74
CA ALA A 2 -46.56 23.45 51.79
C ALA A 2 -46.96 24.71 52.61
N GLY A 3 -45.99 25.49 53.09
CA GLY A 3 -46.24 26.73 53.82
C GLY A 3 -47.06 27.79 53.05
N LEU A 4 -46.88 27.89 51.73
CA LEU A 4 -47.67 28.78 50.88
C LEU A 4 -49.11 28.30 50.71
N LEU A 5 -49.34 26.98 50.68
CA LEU A 5 -50.70 26.40 50.64
C LEU A 5 -51.43 26.66 51.97
N ILE A 6 -50.74 26.48 53.11
CA ILE A 6 -51.26 26.78 54.45
C ILE A 6 -51.58 28.28 54.59
N TRP A 7 -50.65 29.15 54.19
CA TRP A 7 -50.82 30.60 54.22
C TRP A 7 -51.96 31.05 53.29
N SER A 8 -52.06 30.49 52.07
CA SER A 8 -53.16 30.75 51.13
C SER A 8 -54.50 30.32 51.72
N HIS A 9 -54.59 29.14 52.35
CA HIS A 9 -55.83 28.69 53.01
C HIS A 9 -56.20 29.58 54.21
N ARG A 10 -55.24 29.98 55.05
CA ARG A 10 -55.46 30.93 56.15
C ARG A 10 -55.89 32.32 55.64
N ARG A 11 -55.25 32.83 54.59
CA ARG A 11 -55.59 34.14 53.97
C ARG A 11 -56.94 34.12 53.28
N ARG A 12 -57.34 33.01 52.65
CA ARG A 12 -58.69 32.80 52.09
C ARG A 12 -59.75 32.77 53.19
N ARG A 13 -59.52 32.08 54.32
CA ARG A 13 -60.41 32.14 55.51
C ARG A 13 -60.53 33.56 56.06
N ALA A 14 -59.40 34.22 56.32
CA ALA A 14 -59.36 35.58 56.89
C ALA A 14 -59.98 36.64 55.96
N ALA A 15 -59.85 36.49 54.64
CA ALA A 15 -60.58 37.33 53.67
C ALA A 15 -62.08 37.05 53.74
N ALA A 16 -62.49 35.78 53.78
CA ALA A 16 -63.89 35.39 53.92
C ALA A 16 -64.51 35.73 55.29
N GLU A 17 -63.72 36.04 56.32
CA GLU A 17 -64.18 36.63 57.58
C GLU A 17 -64.46 38.14 57.45
N ARG A 18 -63.91 38.83 56.44
CA ARG A 18 -64.05 40.28 56.24
C ARG A 18 -65.18 40.69 55.28
N PHE A 19 -65.72 39.75 54.50
CA PHE A 19 -66.69 40.02 53.42
C PHE A 19 -68.05 39.32 53.59
N ALA A 20 -68.29 38.55 54.65
CA ALA A 20 -69.56 37.85 54.85
C ALA A 20 -69.90 37.64 56.35
N GLU A 21 -71.14 37.98 56.73
CA GLU A 21 -71.66 37.68 58.07
C GLU A 21 -71.74 36.17 58.36
N PRO A 22 -71.61 35.73 59.62
CA PRO A 22 -71.57 34.31 59.98
C PRO A 22 -72.75 33.47 59.44
N ALA A 23 -73.97 34.03 59.45
CA ALA A 23 -75.18 33.36 58.96
C ALA A 23 -75.26 33.29 57.42
N MET A 24 -74.67 34.25 56.72
CA MET A 24 -74.63 34.32 55.25
C MET A 24 -73.51 33.44 54.67
N ARG A 25 -72.44 33.25 55.45
CA ARG A 25 -71.18 32.59 55.08
C ARG A 25 -71.35 31.13 54.62
N SER A 26 -72.39 30.43 55.10
CA SER A 26 -72.72 29.05 54.73
C SER A 26 -73.58 28.92 53.45
N ARG A 27 -74.12 30.04 52.95
CA ARG A 27 -74.95 30.10 51.73
C ARG A 27 -74.21 30.68 50.53
N LEU A 28 -73.46 31.77 50.74
CA LEU A 28 -72.72 32.45 49.66
C LEU A 28 -71.37 31.80 49.33
N MET A 29 -70.80 31.05 50.26
CA MET A 29 -69.59 30.27 50.01
C MET A 29 -69.83 28.78 50.29
N PRO A 30 -69.20 27.88 49.52
CA PRO A 30 -69.11 26.48 49.92
C PRO A 30 -68.24 26.30 51.16
N ALA A 31 -68.47 25.21 51.90
CA ALA A 31 -67.83 24.96 53.19
C ALA A 31 -66.29 24.85 53.09
N MET A 32 -65.58 25.89 53.55
CA MET A 32 -64.11 25.93 53.66
C MET A 32 -63.57 25.18 54.91
N GLY A 33 -64.24 24.08 55.28
CA GLY A 33 -63.95 23.25 56.46
C GLY A 33 -63.89 21.77 56.11
N GLY A 34 -63.17 21.00 56.93
CA GLY A 34 -62.90 19.57 56.69
C GLY A 34 -61.57 19.30 55.99
N ALA A 35 -61.25 18.01 55.81
CA ALA A 35 -59.93 17.56 55.36
C ALA A 35 -59.64 17.80 53.86
N ARG A 36 -60.64 18.06 53.01
CA ARG A 36 -60.46 18.06 51.53
C ARG A 36 -59.43 19.07 50.99
N PRO A 37 -59.36 20.34 51.47
CA PRO A 37 -58.29 21.26 51.07
C PRO A 37 -56.90 20.77 51.47
N TRP A 38 -56.79 20.07 52.61
CA TRP A 38 -55.55 19.49 53.11
C TRP A 38 -55.14 18.23 52.34
N ILE A 39 -56.11 17.41 51.91
CA ILE A 39 -55.88 16.26 51.01
C ILE A 39 -55.37 16.75 49.65
N LYS A 40 -55.99 17.78 49.05
CA LYS A 40 -55.49 18.39 47.80
C LYS A 40 -54.10 19.00 47.96
N GLY A 41 -53.87 19.75 49.04
CA GLY A 41 -52.56 20.33 49.33
C GLY A 41 -51.48 19.26 49.55
N GLY A 42 -51.83 18.17 50.25
CA GLY A 42 -50.98 17.00 50.43
C GLY A 42 -50.66 16.30 49.12
N ALA A 43 -51.64 16.07 48.25
CA ALA A 43 -51.41 15.48 46.93
C ALA A 43 -50.44 16.32 46.08
N ILE A 44 -50.55 17.66 46.09
CA ILE A 44 -49.60 18.54 45.39
C ILE A 44 -48.18 18.43 45.98
N VAL A 45 -48.05 18.34 47.31
CA VAL A 45 -46.74 18.21 47.98
C VAL A 45 -46.12 16.83 47.74
N VAL A 46 -46.91 15.76 47.74
CA VAL A 46 -46.46 14.38 47.42
C VAL A 46 -46.07 14.25 45.95
N ALA A 47 -46.88 14.77 45.02
CA ALA A 47 -46.54 14.78 43.60
C ALA A 47 -45.23 15.55 43.33
N LEU A 48 -45.05 16.72 43.96
CA LEU A 48 -43.81 17.48 43.87
C LEU A 48 -42.61 16.73 44.47
N GLY A 49 -42.79 16.05 45.60
CA GLY A 49 -41.76 15.19 46.18
C GLY A 49 -41.35 14.05 45.24
N LEU A 50 -42.31 13.40 44.59
CA LEU A 50 -42.07 12.37 43.58
C LEU A 50 -41.39 12.92 42.32
N PHE A 51 -41.70 14.15 41.89
CA PHE A 51 -41.00 14.81 40.79
C PHE A 51 -39.56 15.21 41.17
N LEU A 52 -39.30 15.64 42.40
CA LEU A 52 -37.93 15.88 42.89
C LEU A 52 -37.12 14.59 42.96
N VAL A 53 -37.73 13.47 43.40
CA VAL A 53 -37.09 12.15 43.34
C VAL A 53 -36.86 11.71 41.89
N ALA A 54 -37.80 11.96 40.97
CA ALA A 54 -37.58 11.67 39.55
C ALA A 54 -36.41 12.50 38.97
N ALA A 55 -36.34 13.79 39.26
CA ALA A 55 -35.26 14.68 38.83
C ALA A 55 -33.89 14.32 39.43
N ALA A 56 -33.86 13.70 40.62
CA ALA A 56 -32.64 13.14 41.22
C ALA A 56 -32.17 11.82 40.56
N GLY A 57 -32.87 11.32 39.54
CA GLY A 57 -32.42 10.23 38.68
C GLY A 57 -32.10 8.90 39.39
N PRO A 58 -32.96 8.34 40.25
CA PRO A 58 -32.68 7.12 41.00
C PRO A 58 -32.34 5.96 40.06
N ARG A 59 -31.13 5.39 40.24
CA ARG A 59 -30.58 4.32 39.39
C ARG A 59 -30.57 3.01 40.19
N PHE A 60 -31.30 1.99 39.73
CA PHE A 60 -31.31 0.67 40.37
C PHE A 60 -31.67 -0.46 39.41
N GLY A 61 -31.09 -1.63 39.68
CA GLY A 61 -30.88 -2.67 38.68
C GLY A 61 -29.73 -2.29 37.74
N SER A 62 -28.83 -3.24 37.48
CA SER A 62 -27.72 -3.05 36.55
C SER A 62 -27.82 -4.04 35.40
N TYR A 63 -27.51 -3.56 34.20
CA TYR A 63 -27.30 -4.39 33.03
C TYR A 63 -25.86 -4.23 32.55
N TYR A 64 -25.32 -5.29 31.98
CA TYR A 64 -24.04 -5.23 31.30
C TYR A 64 -24.29 -4.72 29.89
N ARG A 65 -23.53 -3.69 29.48
CA ARG A 65 -23.44 -3.30 28.08
C ARG A 65 -22.02 -3.59 27.65
N GLU A 66 -21.90 -4.49 26.69
CA GLU A 66 -20.64 -4.76 26.02
C GLU A 66 -20.30 -3.53 25.17
N VAL A 67 -19.09 -3.01 25.40
CA VAL A 67 -18.54 -1.89 24.63
C VAL A 67 -17.32 -2.45 23.92
N VAL A 68 -17.46 -2.72 22.62
CA VAL A 68 -16.33 -3.08 21.78
C VAL A 68 -15.44 -1.84 21.67
N GLN A 69 -14.26 -1.89 22.28
CA GLN A 69 -13.18 -0.97 21.95
C GLN A 69 -12.31 -1.63 20.88
N ARG A 70 -12.25 -1.04 19.70
CA ARG A 70 -11.21 -1.31 18.71
C ARG A 70 -10.11 -0.26 18.83
N GLY A 71 -9.02 -0.52 18.11
CA GLY A 71 -7.95 0.43 17.86
C GLY A 71 -6.63 0.05 18.51
N ALA A 72 -5.53 0.50 17.90
CA ALA A 72 -4.19 0.28 18.40
C ALA A 72 -3.81 1.25 19.55
N ASP A 73 -2.70 0.93 20.20
CA ASP A 73 -1.88 1.89 20.94
C ASP A 73 -0.62 2.17 20.12
N VAL A 74 -0.43 3.44 19.72
CA VAL A 74 0.65 3.88 18.82
C VAL A 74 1.52 4.91 19.53
N PHE A 75 2.79 4.60 19.74
CA PHE A 75 3.78 5.59 20.18
C PHE A 75 4.57 6.14 19.00
N VAL A 76 4.36 7.42 18.68
CA VAL A 76 5.29 8.18 17.84
C VAL A 76 6.54 8.46 18.67
N VAL A 77 7.70 8.07 18.14
CA VAL A 77 9.02 8.24 18.76
C VAL A 77 9.84 9.11 17.82
N LEU A 78 9.83 10.42 18.09
CA LEU A 78 10.41 11.46 17.25
C LEU A 78 11.82 11.82 17.72
N ASP A 79 12.77 11.77 16.80
CA ASP A 79 14.11 12.27 17.00
C ASP A 79 14.12 13.81 17.00
N VAL A 80 14.78 14.39 18.01
CA VAL A 80 15.00 15.83 18.19
C VAL A 80 16.48 16.15 18.42
N SER A 81 17.37 15.23 18.05
CA SER A 81 18.81 15.49 17.96
C SER A 81 19.11 16.61 16.94
N ARG A 82 20.35 17.11 16.94
CA ARG A 82 20.70 18.28 16.12
C ARG A 82 20.87 17.96 14.64
N SER A 83 21.06 16.70 14.26
CA SER A 83 21.04 16.28 12.85
C SER A 83 19.67 16.51 12.22
N MET A 84 18.60 16.40 13.00
CA MET A 84 17.22 16.70 12.58
C MET A 84 16.95 18.19 12.27
N THR A 85 17.89 19.12 12.51
CA THR A 85 17.78 20.50 12.00
C THR A 85 18.46 20.71 10.64
N ALA A 86 18.94 19.65 9.98
CA ALA A 86 19.42 19.71 8.61
C ALA A 86 18.29 20.11 7.63
N GLU A 87 18.68 20.81 6.57
CA GLU A 87 17.81 21.45 5.57
C GLU A 87 17.83 20.70 4.21
N ASP A 88 18.28 19.44 4.19
CA ASP A 88 18.18 18.54 3.02
C ASP A 88 16.73 18.12 2.73
N VAL A 89 15.87 18.16 3.75
CA VAL A 89 14.42 18.08 3.60
C VAL A 89 13.82 19.43 4.01
N ALA A 90 13.09 20.08 3.12
CA ALA A 90 12.53 21.40 3.39
C ALA A 90 11.30 21.35 4.33
N PRO A 91 11.17 22.25 5.32
CA PRO A 91 12.13 23.30 5.70
C PRO A 91 13.25 22.82 6.65
N SER A 92 13.04 21.71 7.35
CA SER A 92 14.09 20.90 8.01
C SER A 92 13.58 19.48 8.23
N ARG A 93 14.46 18.50 8.50
CA ARG A 93 14.05 17.11 8.83
C ARG A 93 13.03 17.06 9.99
N LEU A 94 13.22 17.86 11.04
CA LEU A 94 12.31 17.91 12.20
C LEU A 94 10.93 18.51 11.85
N GLU A 95 10.88 19.60 11.08
CA GLU A 95 9.61 20.21 10.67
C GLU A 95 8.88 19.37 9.62
N ARG A 96 9.62 18.65 8.76
CA ARG A 96 9.08 17.60 7.89
C ARG A 96 8.43 16.50 8.72
N ALA A 97 9.16 15.94 9.70
CA ALA A 97 8.65 14.90 10.58
C ALA A 97 7.36 15.34 11.31
N LYS A 98 7.29 16.59 11.81
CA LYS A 98 6.03 17.14 12.36
C LYS A 98 4.89 17.14 11.35
N SER A 99 5.14 17.50 10.08
CA SER A 99 4.11 17.45 9.04
C SER A 99 3.62 16.01 8.81
N ASP A 100 4.54 15.07 8.63
CA ASP A 100 4.23 13.67 8.35
C ASP A 100 3.44 13.02 9.52
N ILE A 101 3.73 13.43 10.76
CA ILE A 101 2.98 13.02 11.95
C ILE A 101 1.56 13.59 11.94
N ARG A 102 1.32 14.83 11.48
CA ARG A 102 -0.05 15.37 11.37
C ARG A 102 -0.87 14.59 10.34
N ASP A 103 -0.28 14.27 9.18
CA ASP A 103 -0.92 13.47 8.13
C ASP A 103 -1.28 12.04 8.61
N LEU A 104 -0.51 11.50 9.56
CA LEU A 104 -0.80 10.23 10.24
C LEU A 104 -1.96 10.33 11.26
N LEU A 105 -2.13 11.47 11.95
CA LEU A 105 -3.19 11.64 12.95
C LEU A 105 -4.59 11.54 12.33
N ASP A 106 -4.80 12.09 11.14
CA ASP A 106 -6.08 12.02 10.41
C ASP A 106 -6.58 10.58 10.17
N ARG A 107 -5.69 9.57 10.21
CA ARG A 107 -6.02 8.15 10.04
C ARG A 107 -6.24 7.37 11.35
N LEU A 108 -5.77 7.90 12.49
CA LEU A 108 -5.78 7.24 13.81
C LEU A 108 -7.14 7.31 14.55
N VAL A 109 -8.25 7.25 13.81
CA VAL A 109 -9.61 7.52 14.35
C VAL A 109 -10.10 6.40 15.28
N GLY A 110 -9.91 6.59 16.59
CA GLY A 110 -10.28 5.64 17.65
C GLY A 110 -9.09 4.91 18.30
N ASP A 111 -7.89 5.15 17.79
CA ASP A 111 -6.64 4.68 18.36
C ASP A 111 -6.21 5.55 19.56
N ARG A 112 -5.24 5.06 20.33
CA ARG A 112 -4.54 5.88 21.32
C ARG A 112 -3.16 6.23 20.77
N VAL A 113 -2.89 7.52 20.63
CA VAL A 113 -1.61 8.03 20.16
C VAL A 113 -0.82 8.64 21.32
N GLY A 114 0.49 8.43 21.36
CA GLY A 114 1.40 8.98 22.36
C GLY A 114 2.69 9.46 21.71
N LEU A 115 3.34 10.46 22.30
CA LEU A 115 4.52 11.13 21.74
C LEU A 115 5.69 11.02 22.71
N ILE A 116 6.77 10.43 22.23
CA ILE A 116 8.08 10.40 22.87
C ILE A 116 9.03 11.19 21.99
N VAL A 117 9.76 12.13 22.58
CA VAL A 117 10.92 12.74 21.92
C VAL A 117 12.19 12.13 22.45
N PHE A 118 13.22 12.02 21.61
CA PHE A 118 14.53 11.57 22.05
C PHE A 118 15.67 12.28 21.34
N ALA A 119 16.80 12.25 22.03
CA ALA A 119 18.12 12.60 21.55
C ALA A 119 19.05 11.67 22.37
N GLY A 120 20.06 12.18 23.07
CA GLY A 120 20.86 11.40 24.02
C GLY A 120 20.13 10.99 25.31
N LYS A 121 18.83 11.29 25.43
CA LYS A 121 17.90 10.71 26.41
C LYS A 121 16.42 10.87 26.00
N PRO A 122 15.58 9.82 26.05
CA PRO A 122 14.17 9.90 25.68
C PRO A 122 13.24 10.41 26.80
N VAL A 123 12.19 11.13 26.40
CA VAL A 123 11.15 11.70 27.29
C VAL A 123 9.77 11.53 26.66
N VAL A 124 8.79 11.03 27.44
CA VAL A 124 7.37 11.02 27.04
C VAL A 124 6.84 12.46 27.16
N LYS A 125 6.47 13.06 26.03
CA LYS A 125 5.79 14.38 25.96
C LYS A 125 4.28 14.21 26.07
N VAL A 126 3.72 13.23 25.37
CA VAL A 126 2.28 12.89 25.38
C VAL A 126 2.11 11.42 25.76
N PRO A 127 1.53 11.10 26.94
CA PRO A 127 1.07 9.75 27.24
C PRO A 127 -0.07 9.34 26.29
N LEU A 128 -0.21 8.04 26.02
CA LEU A 128 -1.26 7.48 25.14
C LEU A 128 -2.65 8.09 25.42
N THR A 129 -3.18 8.81 24.44
CA THR A 129 -4.45 9.55 24.53
C THR A 129 -5.27 9.36 23.25
N THR A 130 -6.58 9.53 23.35
CA THR A 130 -7.48 9.68 22.19
C THR A 130 -7.72 11.16 21.83
N ASP A 131 -7.02 12.08 22.49
CA ASP A 131 -7.13 13.52 22.29
C ASP A 131 -6.05 13.99 21.31
N GLN A 132 -6.41 14.02 20.02
CA GLN A 132 -5.52 14.41 18.93
C GLN A 132 -5.15 15.91 19.01
N GLY A 133 -6.08 16.78 19.40
CA GLY A 133 -5.80 18.22 19.56
C GLY A 133 -4.79 18.53 20.66
N PHE A 134 -4.82 17.78 21.78
CA PHE A 134 -3.73 17.85 22.77
C PHE A 134 -2.40 17.34 22.21
N PHE A 135 -2.42 16.26 21.41
CA PHE A 135 -1.21 15.74 20.78
C PHE A 135 -0.61 16.76 19.79
N GLU A 136 -1.41 17.36 18.91
CA GLU A 136 -0.98 18.39 17.93
C GLU A 136 -0.36 19.61 18.62
N MET A 137 -1.04 20.16 19.62
CA MET A 137 -0.53 21.29 20.42
C MET A 137 0.83 20.98 21.06
N MET A 138 1.03 19.73 21.51
CA MET A 138 2.30 19.28 22.06
C MET A 138 3.35 18.97 20.97
N LEU A 139 2.95 18.54 19.78
CA LEU A 139 3.80 18.31 18.62
C LEU A 139 4.39 19.62 18.08
N ASP A 140 3.56 20.66 17.96
CA ASP A 140 4.01 22.00 17.54
C ASP A 140 5.04 22.57 18.51
N SER A 141 4.91 22.28 19.81
CA SER A 141 5.81 22.74 20.88
C SER A 141 7.18 22.05 20.94
N ILE A 142 7.50 21.15 20.00
CA ILE A 142 8.77 20.40 20.00
C ILE A 142 9.86 21.12 19.21
N ASP A 143 11.06 21.07 19.76
CA ASP A 143 12.31 21.68 19.29
C ASP A 143 13.50 20.77 19.67
N THR A 144 14.74 21.14 19.35
CA THR A 144 15.92 20.34 19.73
C THR A 144 16.21 20.31 21.23
N ASP A 145 15.76 21.33 21.97
CA ASP A 145 15.99 21.43 23.41
C ASP A 145 14.91 20.67 24.23
N SER A 146 13.89 20.13 23.55
CA SER A 146 12.84 19.28 24.11
C SER A 146 13.33 17.94 24.66
N ALA A 147 14.54 17.50 24.31
CA ALA A 147 15.20 16.36 24.92
C ALA A 147 16.33 16.84 25.87
N PRO A 148 16.42 16.33 27.12
CA PRO A 148 17.26 16.91 28.18
C PRO A 148 18.77 16.58 28.06
N ARG A 149 19.21 16.02 26.93
CA ARG A 149 20.60 15.66 26.61
C ARG A 149 20.71 15.44 25.09
N GLY A 150 21.64 16.14 24.43
CA GLY A 150 21.95 15.92 23.01
C GLY A 150 22.78 14.65 22.72
N GLY A 151 23.04 14.38 21.44
CA GLY A 151 23.38 13.04 20.92
C GLY A 151 22.11 12.32 20.47
N THR A 152 22.19 11.03 20.15
CA THR A 152 21.04 10.25 19.65
C THR A 152 21.08 8.83 20.23
N ALA A 153 19.97 8.36 20.80
CA ALA A 153 19.90 7.11 21.57
C ALA A 153 18.59 6.33 21.28
N ILE A 154 18.52 5.76 20.08
CA ILE A 154 17.33 5.12 19.49
C ILE A 154 16.88 3.91 20.33
N GLY A 155 17.80 3.05 20.75
CA GLY A 155 17.50 1.88 21.57
C GLY A 155 16.96 2.26 22.96
N ASP A 156 17.42 3.37 23.52
CA ASP A 156 16.87 3.90 24.76
C ASP A 156 15.45 4.44 24.55
N ALA A 157 15.18 5.08 23.42
CA ALA A 157 13.85 5.55 23.04
C ALA A 157 12.85 4.40 22.82
N ILE A 158 13.27 3.33 22.15
CA ILE A 158 12.48 2.10 21.99
C ILE A 158 12.21 1.47 23.37
N ARG A 159 13.24 1.28 24.21
CA ARG A 159 13.06 0.78 25.60
C ARG A 159 12.10 1.67 26.40
N LYS A 160 12.15 2.99 26.18
CA LYS A 160 11.26 3.95 26.84
C LYS A 160 9.81 3.85 26.36
N ALA A 161 9.58 3.62 25.07
CA ALA A 161 8.26 3.36 24.50
C ALA A 161 7.67 2.05 25.02
N VAL A 162 8.41 0.94 24.96
CA VAL A 162 8.02 -0.37 25.52
C VAL A 162 7.68 -0.25 27.02
N ALA A 163 8.44 0.53 27.79
CA ALA A 163 8.18 0.75 29.21
C ALA A 163 7.02 1.72 29.52
N ALA A 164 6.61 2.57 28.57
CA ALA A 164 5.45 3.45 28.68
C ALA A 164 4.15 2.79 28.17
N MET A 165 4.27 1.74 27.35
CA MET A 165 3.16 1.00 26.74
C MET A 165 2.41 0.15 27.79
N PRO A 166 1.07 0.03 27.73
CA PRO A 166 0.30 -0.82 28.63
C PRO A 166 0.71 -2.29 28.51
N LYS A 167 0.95 -2.94 29.65
CA LYS A 167 1.36 -4.36 29.70
C LYS A 167 0.23 -5.36 29.43
N GLN A 168 -1.00 -4.89 29.27
CA GLN A 168 -2.15 -5.75 28.96
C GLN A 168 -2.20 -6.02 27.44
N PRO A 169 -2.56 -7.25 26.99
CA PRO A 169 -2.58 -7.64 25.57
C PRO A 169 -4.00 -7.51 24.98
N ASP A 170 -4.70 -6.41 25.28
CA ASP A 170 -6.09 -6.17 24.90
C ASP A 170 -6.26 -5.20 23.71
N ARG A 171 -5.16 -4.59 23.24
CA ARG A 171 -5.07 -3.76 22.03
C ARG A 171 -3.78 -4.08 21.30
N ASP A 172 -3.79 -3.92 19.98
CA ASP A 172 -2.61 -4.07 19.13
C ASP A 172 -1.64 -2.91 19.37
N ARG A 173 -0.32 -3.14 19.30
CA ARG A 173 0.70 -2.19 19.78
C ARG A 173 1.74 -1.87 18.72
N ALA A 174 1.96 -0.58 18.48
CA ALA A 174 2.91 -0.09 17.49
C ALA A 174 3.77 1.07 18.03
N ILE A 175 4.95 1.20 17.44
CA ILE A 175 5.85 2.35 17.56
C ILE A 175 6.11 2.87 16.14
N VAL A 176 6.04 4.19 15.96
CA VAL A 176 6.47 4.87 14.72
C VAL A 176 7.69 5.71 15.08
N LEU A 177 8.87 5.17 14.79
CA LEU A 177 10.17 5.82 15.00
C LEU A 177 10.51 6.68 13.79
N ILE A 178 10.79 7.97 14.01
CA ILE A 178 11.15 8.93 12.95
C ILE A 178 12.49 9.55 13.32
N SER A 179 13.52 9.31 12.50
CA SER A 179 14.93 9.65 12.76
C SER A 179 15.73 9.64 11.45
N ASP A 180 16.96 10.13 11.47
CA ASP A 180 17.96 9.85 10.43
C ASP A 180 18.74 8.55 10.68
N GLY A 181 18.60 7.94 11.86
CA GLY A 181 19.21 6.64 12.16
C GLY A 181 20.60 6.71 12.80
N GLU A 182 21.14 7.90 13.09
CA GLU A 182 22.39 7.99 13.86
C GLU A 182 22.16 7.49 15.31
N ASP A 183 23.00 6.58 15.83
CA ASP A 183 22.91 6.11 17.23
C ASP A 183 24.26 6.16 17.96
N HIS A 184 24.22 6.54 19.23
CA HIS A 184 25.39 6.62 20.10
C HIS A 184 25.28 5.56 21.22
N GLU A 185 25.81 4.37 20.94
CA GLU A 185 26.02 3.26 21.90
C GLU A 185 24.75 2.77 22.64
N SER A 186 23.55 2.96 22.09
CA SER A 186 22.30 2.63 22.80
C SER A 186 21.75 1.22 22.50
N MET A 187 22.43 0.44 21.66
CA MET A 187 22.06 -0.92 21.23
C MET A 187 20.61 -1.02 20.69
N PRO A 188 20.28 -0.39 19.55
CA PRO A 188 18.90 -0.31 19.06
C PRO A 188 18.29 -1.65 18.65
N LEU A 189 19.09 -2.56 18.09
CA LEU A 189 18.61 -3.89 17.67
C LEU A 189 18.20 -4.78 18.87
N GLU A 190 18.89 -4.67 20.01
CA GLU A 190 18.47 -5.35 21.23
C GLU A 190 17.16 -4.77 21.78
N ALA A 191 16.99 -3.45 21.70
CA ALA A 191 15.75 -2.79 22.08
C ALA A 191 14.58 -3.17 21.15
N ALA A 192 14.84 -3.34 19.85
CA ALA A 192 13.89 -3.81 18.86
C ALA A 192 13.46 -5.26 19.14
N ARG A 193 14.41 -6.18 19.36
CA ARG A 193 14.10 -7.57 19.78
C ARG A 193 13.26 -7.62 21.07
N HIS A 194 13.63 -6.84 22.07
CA HIS A 194 12.85 -6.71 23.30
C HIS A 194 11.45 -6.10 23.07
N ALA A 195 11.26 -5.23 22.07
CA ALA A 195 9.92 -4.77 21.67
C ALA A 195 9.10 -5.90 20.99
N ALA A 196 9.75 -6.72 20.15
CA ALA A 196 9.15 -7.88 19.50
C ALA A 196 8.69 -8.95 20.52
N GLU A 197 9.43 -9.16 21.62
CA GLU A 197 9.02 -10.04 22.74
C GLU A 197 7.69 -9.61 23.37
N PHE A 198 7.38 -8.30 23.39
CA PHE A 198 6.08 -7.78 23.81
C PHE A 198 5.06 -7.69 22.67
N GLY A 199 5.36 -8.19 21.47
CA GLY A 199 4.49 -8.09 20.30
C GLY A 199 4.23 -6.64 19.87
N ILE A 200 5.20 -5.76 20.07
CA ILE A 200 5.14 -4.35 19.66
C ILE A 200 5.90 -4.20 18.35
N LYS A 201 5.20 -3.82 17.29
CA LYS A 201 5.83 -3.57 15.98
C LYS A 201 6.45 -2.18 15.92
N ILE A 202 7.65 -2.05 15.38
CA ILE A 202 8.33 -0.78 15.12
C ILE A 202 8.30 -0.51 13.62
N PHE A 203 7.74 0.64 13.26
CA PHE A 203 7.79 1.22 11.92
C PHE A 203 8.83 2.32 11.94
N THR A 204 9.72 2.36 10.95
CA THR A 204 10.85 3.29 10.93
C THR A 204 10.77 4.20 9.71
N VAL A 205 10.83 5.51 9.94
CA VAL A 205 10.80 6.55 8.91
C VAL A 205 12.17 7.21 8.85
N ALA A 206 12.83 7.09 7.71
CA ALA A 206 14.15 7.65 7.44
C ALA A 206 14.05 8.99 6.71
N LEU A 207 14.57 10.06 7.34
CA LEU A 207 14.52 11.43 6.82
C LEU A 207 15.93 12.01 6.60
N GLY A 208 16.18 12.49 5.38
CA GLY A 208 17.44 13.09 4.94
C GLY A 208 18.11 12.35 3.78
N ASP A 209 19.29 12.83 3.38
CA ASP A 209 20.10 12.25 2.31
C ASP A 209 21.08 11.19 2.86
N SER A 210 21.03 9.96 2.32
CA SER A 210 21.93 8.84 2.63
C SER A 210 23.21 8.83 1.78
N THR A 211 23.25 9.56 0.67
CA THR A 211 24.34 9.55 -0.33
C THR A 211 25.36 10.66 -0.12
N GLU A 212 24.97 11.93 -0.15
CA GLU A 212 25.84 13.09 0.12
C GLU A 212 25.76 13.49 1.59
N GLY A 213 24.56 13.46 2.18
CA GLY A 213 24.27 13.95 3.53
C GLY A 213 24.20 15.48 3.61
N ALA A 214 23.93 16.00 4.80
CA ALA A 214 23.62 17.41 5.01
C ALA A 214 24.43 18.04 6.15
N ARG A 215 24.70 19.35 6.04
CA ARG A 215 25.34 20.11 7.12
C ARG A 215 24.28 20.61 8.09
N ILE A 216 24.57 20.47 9.38
CA ILE A 216 23.70 20.97 10.45
C ILE A 216 23.86 22.49 10.58
N PRO A 217 22.81 23.31 10.34
CA PRO A 217 22.87 24.75 10.56
C PRO A 217 22.92 25.08 12.06
N THR A 218 23.59 26.18 12.39
CA THR A 218 23.73 26.71 13.74
C THR A 218 23.66 28.24 13.67
N ARG A 219 22.59 28.83 14.22
CA ARG A 219 22.50 30.27 14.45
C ARG A 219 23.26 30.63 15.72
N ALA A 220 24.16 31.61 15.62
CA ALA A 220 24.71 32.29 16.78
C ALA A 220 23.77 33.43 17.23
N ASP A 221 23.92 33.90 18.47
CA ASP A 221 23.09 34.97 19.06
C ASP A 221 23.13 36.32 18.30
N GLY A 222 24.06 36.48 17.35
CA GLY A 222 24.16 37.62 16.43
C GLY A 222 23.42 37.46 15.10
N GLY A 223 22.76 36.32 14.85
CA GLY A 223 21.98 36.06 13.63
C GLY A 223 22.77 35.54 12.41
N GLU A 224 24.10 35.47 12.48
CA GLU A 224 24.93 34.82 11.46
C GLU A 224 24.65 33.31 11.40
N LEU A 225 24.55 32.77 10.17
CA LEU A 225 24.33 31.35 9.91
C LEU A 225 25.68 30.65 9.75
N GLY A 226 26.06 29.88 10.78
CA GLY A 226 27.20 28.96 10.73
C GLY A 226 26.74 27.52 10.59
N TYR A 227 27.67 26.60 10.35
CA TYR A 227 27.42 25.16 10.38
C TYR A 227 28.13 24.51 11.58
N MET A 228 27.56 23.42 12.09
CA MET A 228 28.11 22.69 13.24
C MET A 228 29.51 22.17 12.94
N LYS A 229 30.43 22.33 13.90
CA LYS A 229 31.83 21.89 13.76
C LYS A 229 32.25 20.94 14.87
N TYR A 230 32.75 19.77 14.48
CA TYR A 230 33.40 18.82 15.37
C TYR A 230 34.90 18.80 15.10
N ALA A 231 35.72 18.87 16.15
CA ALA A 231 37.18 19.03 16.05
C ALA A 231 37.66 20.14 15.07
N GLY A 232 36.85 21.20 14.88
CA GLY A 232 37.13 22.32 13.97
C GLY A 232 36.75 22.12 12.49
N LYS A 233 36.28 20.93 12.09
CA LYS A 233 35.75 20.63 10.75
C LYS A 233 34.23 20.66 10.75
N GLU A 234 33.62 21.03 9.63
CA GLU A 234 32.15 20.97 9.48
C GLU A 234 31.66 19.52 9.50
N HIS A 235 30.63 19.28 10.29
CA HIS A 235 30.01 17.97 10.46
C HIS A 235 28.85 17.81 9.48
N TRP A 236 28.78 16.62 8.88
CA TRP A 236 27.76 16.22 7.92
C TRP A 236 27.02 15.03 8.51
N SER A 237 25.70 15.16 8.66
CA SER A 237 24.82 14.06 9.04
C SER A 237 24.39 13.28 7.80
N LYS A 238 24.29 11.95 7.93
CA LYS A 238 23.86 11.04 6.86
C LYS A 238 22.87 10.05 7.44
N VAL A 239 21.89 9.67 6.63
CA VAL A 239 20.88 8.70 7.04
C VAL A 239 21.47 7.29 7.09
N ASP A 240 21.37 6.61 8.23
CA ASP A 240 21.63 5.17 8.34
C ASP A 240 20.33 4.38 8.06
N GLU A 241 20.04 4.27 6.76
CA GLU A 241 18.91 3.49 6.25
C GLU A 241 18.96 2.03 6.73
N LYS A 242 20.17 1.47 6.90
CA LYS A 242 20.35 0.08 7.26
C LYS A 242 19.93 -0.17 8.71
N LEU A 243 20.39 0.66 9.66
CA LEU A 243 20.01 0.51 11.06
C LEU A 243 18.49 0.67 11.26
N LEU A 244 17.89 1.64 10.56
CA LEU A 244 16.44 1.83 10.59
C LEU A 244 15.67 0.66 9.94
N ALA A 245 16.18 0.06 8.86
CA ALA A 245 15.61 -1.13 8.25
C ALA A 245 15.71 -2.37 9.16
N ASP A 246 16.89 -2.61 9.75
CA ASP A 246 17.13 -3.73 10.67
C ASP A 246 16.21 -3.63 11.92
N ILE A 247 15.99 -2.42 12.47
CA ILE A 247 15.05 -2.18 13.59
C ILE A 247 13.60 -2.57 13.24
N ALA A 248 13.12 -2.21 12.05
CA ALA A 248 11.77 -2.61 11.61
C ALA A 248 11.67 -4.12 11.38
N LEU A 249 12.69 -4.71 10.74
CA LEU A 249 12.75 -6.13 10.40
C LEU A 249 12.84 -7.06 11.62
N GLU A 250 13.46 -6.62 12.72
CA GLU A 250 13.50 -7.38 13.98
C GLU A 250 12.17 -7.37 14.74
N THR A 251 11.20 -6.51 14.36
CA THR A 251 9.85 -6.46 14.97
C THR A 251 8.73 -6.83 14.00
N GLY A 252 9.05 -7.10 12.73
CA GLY A 252 8.05 -7.37 11.68
C GLY A 252 7.17 -6.17 11.35
N GLY A 253 7.63 -4.94 11.62
CA GLY A 253 7.06 -3.70 11.10
C GLY A 253 7.53 -3.41 9.67
N ALA A 254 7.54 -2.15 9.26
CA ALA A 254 8.00 -1.73 7.94
C ALA A 254 8.96 -0.53 8.02
N TYR A 255 9.93 -0.52 7.10
CA TYR A 255 10.87 0.57 6.86
C TYR A 255 10.33 1.50 5.76
N ILE A 256 10.46 2.81 5.97
CA ILE A 256 9.84 3.86 5.16
C ILE A 256 10.94 4.85 4.74
N PRO A 257 11.51 4.72 3.53
CA PRO A 257 12.47 5.67 3.00
C PRO A 257 11.75 6.93 2.52
N ALA A 258 11.58 7.93 3.40
CA ALA A 258 11.08 9.25 3.02
C ALA A 258 12.16 10.10 2.34
N GLY A 259 13.43 9.93 2.75
CA GLY A 259 14.59 10.54 2.09
C GLY A 259 14.49 12.06 2.09
N THR A 260 14.49 12.67 0.90
CA THR A 260 14.35 14.12 0.69
C THR A 260 12.99 14.56 0.15
N THR A 261 12.02 13.64 -0.02
CA THR A 261 10.71 13.92 -0.62
C THR A 261 9.56 13.93 0.39
N ALA A 262 8.41 14.47 -0.02
CA ALA A 262 7.20 14.46 0.80
C ALA A 262 6.56 13.06 0.80
N TYR A 263 6.33 12.47 1.98
CA TYR A 263 5.85 11.10 2.12
C TYR A 263 4.56 11.02 2.96
N ASP A 264 3.52 10.37 2.43
CA ASP A 264 2.21 10.20 3.06
C ASP A 264 2.22 9.01 4.03
N LEU A 265 2.52 9.26 5.31
CA LEU A 265 2.48 8.23 6.36
C LEU A 265 1.07 7.66 6.59
N GLY A 266 0.01 8.37 6.17
CA GLY A 266 -1.37 7.91 6.26
C GLY A 266 -1.64 6.68 5.38
N ARG A 267 -0.98 6.57 4.22
CA ARG A 267 -1.06 5.37 3.36
C ARG A 267 -0.35 4.16 3.95
N ILE A 268 0.84 4.35 4.50
CA ILE A 268 1.57 3.25 5.16
C ILE A 268 0.83 2.75 6.40
N TYR A 269 0.11 3.64 7.10
CA TYR A 269 -0.85 3.22 8.13
C TYR A 269 -1.96 2.31 7.57
N GLU A 270 -2.52 2.60 6.40
CA GLU A 270 -3.55 1.77 5.76
C GLU A 270 -2.99 0.44 5.24
N ASP A 271 -1.84 0.44 4.57
CA ASP A 271 -1.22 -0.77 4.00
C ASP A 271 -0.67 -1.72 5.08
N HIS A 272 -0.03 -1.18 6.13
CA HIS A 272 0.69 -1.98 7.12
C HIS A 272 0.07 -1.97 8.53
N LEU A 273 -0.51 -0.85 9.01
CA LEU A 273 -1.05 -0.76 10.38
C LEU A 273 -2.53 -1.18 10.51
N ALA A 274 -3.35 -0.97 9.48
CA ALA A 274 -4.72 -1.52 9.42
C ALA A 274 -4.77 -3.05 9.20
N SER A 275 -3.59 -3.68 9.05
CA SER A 275 -3.41 -5.13 9.18
C SER A 275 -3.38 -5.58 10.65
N LEU A 276 -2.84 -4.74 11.56
CA LEU A 276 -2.68 -5.06 12.98
C LEU A 276 -3.99 -5.02 13.74
N THR A 277 -4.85 -4.02 13.49
CA THR A 277 -6.05 -3.65 14.29
C THR A 277 -7.21 -4.65 14.26
N ARG A 278 -6.90 -5.94 14.06
CA ARG A 278 -7.80 -7.08 13.91
C ARG A 278 -7.67 -8.08 15.09
N GLY A 279 -7.10 -7.64 16.22
CA GLY A 279 -7.04 -8.41 17.48
C GLY A 279 -8.42 -8.84 18.02
N GLU A 280 -8.44 -9.91 18.83
CA GLU A 280 -9.67 -10.58 19.25
C GLU A 280 -10.58 -9.73 20.16
N PHE A 281 -11.89 -9.75 19.90
CA PHE A 281 -12.90 -9.06 20.70
C PHE A 281 -12.90 -9.53 22.17
N ARG A 282 -12.48 -8.67 23.11
CA ARG A 282 -12.85 -8.77 24.53
C ARG A 282 -13.81 -7.65 24.94
N ALA A 283 -15.09 -8.02 25.04
CA ALA A 283 -16.12 -7.16 25.60
C ALA A 283 -15.91 -6.95 27.12
N GLU A 284 -15.34 -5.82 27.53
CA GLU A 284 -15.38 -5.43 28.94
C GLU A 284 -16.84 -5.13 29.32
N GLN A 285 -17.42 -5.94 30.22
CA GLN A 285 -18.82 -5.82 30.61
C GLN A 285 -19.05 -4.64 31.56
N ARG A 286 -19.06 -3.42 31.01
CA ARG A 286 -19.19 -2.18 31.78
C ARG A 286 -20.60 -2.06 32.39
N ARG A 287 -20.68 -2.24 33.71
CA ARG A 287 -21.92 -2.27 34.49
C ARG A 287 -22.66 -0.92 34.47
N ARG A 288 -23.66 -0.76 33.59
CA ARG A 288 -24.55 0.41 33.60
C ARG A 288 -25.77 0.15 34.49
N TYR A 289 -26.19 1.16 35.25
CA TYR A 289 -27.42 1.12 36.03
C TYR A 289 -28.60 1.65 35.21
N HIS A 290 -29.77 1.02 35.33
CA HIS A 290 -31.00 1.59 34.76
C HIS A 290 -31.46 2.78 35.60
N GLU A 291 -31.69 3.91 34.94
CA GLU A 291 -32.44 5.03 35.52
C GLU A 291 -33.92 4.68 35.60
N ARG A 292 -34.50 4.84 36.79
CA ARG A 292 -35.87 4.42 37.11
C ARG A 292 -36.79 5.60 37.45
N PHE A 293 -36.39 6.83 37.09
CA PHE A 293 -37.16 8.06 37.31
C PHE A 293 -38.59 7.98 36.75
N GLN A 294 -38.79 7.23 35.66
CA GLN A 294 -40.07 7.01 34.99
C GLN A 294 -41.18 6.59 35.96
N TRP A 295 -40.89 5.71 36.93
CA TRP A 295 -41.87 5.27 37.93
C TRP A 295 -42.29 6.40 38.87
N PHE A 296 -41.32 7.17 39.38
CA PHE A 296 -41.58 8.30 40.27
C PHE A 296 -42.33 9.43 39.55
N LEU A 297 -41.98 9.68 38.29
CA LEU A 297 -42.69 10.62 37.41
C LEU A 297 -44.15 10.17 37.17
N ALA A 298 -44.37 8.89 36.85
CA ALA A 298 -45.70 8.33 36.63
C ALA A 298 -46.56 8.38 37.91
N PHE A 299 -46.02 8.00 39.07
CA PHE A 299 -46.74 8.11 40.35
C PHE A 299 -47.01 9.58 40.73
N GLY A 300 -46.07 10.50 40.47
CA GLY A 300 -46.26 11.92 40.71
C GLY A 300 -47.40 12.50 39.86
N LEU A 301 -47.45 12.16 38.57
CA LEU A 301 -48.54 12.52 37.67
C LEU A 301 -49.87 11.92 38.12
N LEU A 302 -49.90 10.63 38.48
CA LEU A 302 -51.11 9.94 38.96
C LEU A 302 -51.68 10.61 40.22
N VAL A 303 -50.83 10.92 41.21
CA VAL A 303 -51.24 11.62 42.44
C VAL A 303 -51.75 13.03 42.13
N LEU A 304 -51.13 13.74 41.18
CA LEU A 304 -51.56 15.07 40.75
C LEU A 304 -52.95 15.02 40.06
N PHE A 305 -53.16 14.08 39.13
CA PHE A 305 -54.45 13.88 38.46
C PHE A 305 -55.55 13.44 39.42
N ALA A 306 -55.26 12.53 40.37
CA ALA A 306 -56.20 12.15 41.42
C ALA A 306 -56.58 13.34 42.31
N GLY A 307 -55.60 14.18 42.70
CA GLY A 307 -55.83 15.42 43.44
C GLY A 307 -56.67 16.45 42.67
N ALA A 308 -56.49 16.53 41.35
CA ALA A 308 -57.27 17.39 40.47
C ALA A 308 -58.72 16.89 40.28
N ALA A 309 -58.92 15.57 40.17
CA ALA A 309 -60.23 14.93 39.97
C ALA A 309 -61.17 15.07 41.19
N LEU A 310 -60.64 15.25 42.40
CA LEU A 310 -61.43 15.48 43.60
C LEU A 310 -62.25 16.79 43.50
N PRO A 311 -63.59 16.76 43.70
CA PRO A 311 -64.41 17.97 43.76
C PRO A 311 -63.97 18.87 44.91
N GLU A 312 -63.71 20.14 44.60
CA GLU A 312 -63.16 21.13 45.55
C GLU A 312 -64.06 21.35 46.77
N TYR A 313 -65.38 21.24 46.57
CA TYR A 313 -66.40 21.43 47.58
C TYR A 313 -67.58 20.46 47.37
N PRO A 314 -68.27 20.02 48.44
CA PRO A 314 -69.59 19.42 48.30
C PRO A 314 -70.59 20.48 47.81
N LYS A 315 -71.43 20.13 46.83
CA LYS A 315 -72.62 20.94 46.50
C LYS A 315 -73.67 20.74 47.59
N SER A 316 -74.25 21.82 48.09
CA SER A 316 -75.45 21.74 48.93
C SER A 316 -76.62 21.16 48.13
N GLU A 317 -77.51 20.43 48.78
CA GLU A 317 -78.56 19.67 48.11
C GLU A 317 -79.63 20.58 47.48
N SER A 318 -79.71 20.55 46.14
CA SER A 318 -80.93 20.87 45.41
C SER A 318 -81.13 19.82 44.32
N ARG A 319 -82.35 19.28 44.21
CA ARG A 319 -82.66 18.15 43.34
C ARG A 319 -82.83 18.60 41.88
N VAL A 320 -81.71 18.86 41.20
CA VAL A 320 -81.66 18.95 39.74
C VAL A 320 -80.80 17.81 39.23
N ALA A 321 -81.34 16.98 38.32
CA ALA A 321 -80.72 15.74 37.88
C ALA A 321 -79.40 15.98 37.12
N PHE A 322 -78.28 15.93 37.83
CA PHE A 322 -76.95 16.12 37.26
C PHE A 322 -76.55 14.90 36.43
N ARG A 323 -77.00 14.86 35.16
CA ARG A 323 -76.34 14.08 34.10
C ARG A 323 -74.87 14.48 34.12
N LEU A 324 -73.98 13.57 34.53
CA LEU A 324 -72.55 13.81 34.40
C LEU A 324 -72.25 14.06 32.91
N PRO A 325 -71.55 15.15 32.54
CA PRO A 325 -71.14 15.35 31.15
C PRO A 325 -70.19 14.22 30.78
N ARG A 326 -70.67 13.27 29.95
CA ARG A 326 -69.95 12.00 29.61
C ARG A 326 -68.48 12.25 29.25
N LYS A 327 -68.19 13.39 28.60
CA LYS A 327 -66.83 13.86 28.25
C LYS A 327 -65.82 13.87 29.42
N ARG A 328 -66.21 14.12 30.67
CA ARG A 328 -65.26 14.15 31.82
C ARG A 328 -65.00 12.78 32.48
N VAL A 329 -65.96 11.87 32.47
CA VAL A 329 -65.73 10.47 32.91
C VAL A 329 -65.03 9.69 31.79
N ALA A 330 -65.42 9.93 30.53
CA ALA A 330 -64.73 9.37 29.36
C ALA A 330 -63.24 9.74 29.34
N ALA A 331 -62.87 11.00 29.64
CA ALA A 331 -61.46 11.40 29.74
C ALA A 331 -60.68 10.56 30.77
N ALA A 332 -61.25 10.34 31.96
CA ALA A 332 -60.61 9.52 33.00
C ALA A 332 -60.52 8.02 32.63
N VAL A 333 -61.55 7.48 31.97
CA VAL A 333 -61.56 6.07 31.53
C VAL A 333 -60.63 5.85 30.33
N VAL A 334 -60.52 6.80 29.40
CA VAL A 334 -59.56 6.75 28.29
C VAL A 334 -58.12 6.83 28.80
N PHE A 335 -57.82 7.73 29.75
CA PHE A 335 -56.49 7.76 30.37
C PHE A 335 -56.19 6.51 31.22
N GLY A 336 -57.20 5.93 31.87
CA GLY A 336 -57.08 4.66 32.59
C GLY A 336 -56.81 3.46 31.66
N LEU A 337 -57.44 3.43 30.49
CA LEU A 337 -57.17 2.40 29.46
C LEU A 337 -55.80 2.58 28.79
N MET A 338 -55.33 3.82 28.63
CA MET A 338 -53.94 4.12 28.22
C MET A 338 -52.89 3.74 29.27
N ALA A 339 -53.29 3.40 30.49
CA ALA A 339 -52.39 2.96 31.58
C ALA A 339 -52.35 1.43 31.76
N TRP A 340 -53.03 0.65 30.91
CA TRP A 340 -52.83 -0.80 30.81
C TRP A 340 -51.76 -1.06 29.74
N PRO A 341 -50.70 -1.86 29.98
CA PRO A 341 -49.61 -2.07 29.01
C PRO A 341 -50.00 -2.97 27.81
N GLY A 342 -51.29 -3.04 27.48
CA GLY A 342 -51.86 -3.86 26.40
C GLY A 342 -52.49 -2.99 25.31
N THR A 343 -51.66 -2.60 24.34
CA THR A 343 -52.04 -2.21 22.96
C THR A 343 -53.22 -1.25 22.77
N VAL A 344 -52.95 0.07 22.80
CA VAL A 344 -53.35 0.97 21.69
C VAL A 344 -52.24 1.99 21.39
N HIS A 345 -51.11 1.53 20.83
CA HIS A 345 -50.17 2.43 20.16
C HIS A 345 -50.68 2.71 18.74
N ALA A 346 -51.56 3.70 18.59
CA ALA A 346 -52.02 4.19 17.30
C ALA A 346 -50.88 4.94 16.59
N GLY A 347 -49.97 4.18 15.96
CA GLY A 347 -48.76 4.66 15.29
C GLY A 347 -47.56 3.70 15.29
N VAL A 348 -47.65 2.50 15.88
CA VAL A 348 -46.49 1.57 16.02
C VAL A 348 -46.68 0.21 15.33
N ASN A 349 -47.89 -0.11 14.85
CA ASN A 349 -48.18 -1.42 14.22
C ASN A 349 -47.63 -1.58 12.79
N ASP A 350 -47.11 -0.51 12.17
CA ASP A 350 -46.62 -0.55 10.78
C ASP A 350 -45.38 -1.43 10.62
N VAL A 351 -44.43 -1.40 11.56
CA VAL A 351 -43.12 -2.07 11.39
C VAL A 351 -43.26 -3.60 11.36
N PRO A 352 -43.95 -4.26 12.31
CA PRO A 352 -44.15 -5.72 12.25
C PRO A 352 -45.04 -6.16 11.08
N ARG A 353 -45.81 -5.24 10.49
CA ARG A 353 -46.58 -5.47 9.26
C ARG A 353 -45.68 -5.42 8.04
N ALA A 354 -44.94 -4.32 7.85
CA ALA A 354 -44.03 -4.12 6.72
C ALA A 354 -42.92 -5.18 6.68
N VAL A 355 -42.40 -5.62 7.84
CA VAL A 355 -41.46 -6.76 7.89
C VAL A 355 -42.10 -8.06 7.39
N ARG A 356 -43.39 -8.31 7.69
CA ARG A 356 -44.08 -9.50 7.19
C ARG A 356 -44.38 -9.41 5.71
N GLU A 357 -44.93 -8.29 5.25
CA GLU A 357 -45.22 -8.04 3.83
C GLU A 357 -43.92 -8.10 3.02
N GLY A 358 -42.80 -7.61 3.55
CA GLY A 358 -41.47 -7.75 2.94
C GLY A 358 -40.97 -9.20 2.85
N ILE A 359 -41.21 -10.04 3.87
CA ILE A 359 -40.90 -11.48 3.80
C ILE A 359 -41.81 -12.17 2.77
N GLU A 360 -43.11 -11.88 2.77
CA GLU A 360 -44.07 -12.43 1.81
C GLU A 360 -43.71 -12.06 0.35
N PHE A 361 -43.20 -10.84 0.10
CA PHE A 361 -42.65 -10.46 -1.21
C PHE A 361 -41.31 -11.13 -1.52
N TYR A 362 -40.42 -11.31 -0.54
CA TYR A 362 -39.12 -11.96 -0.73
C TYR A 362 -39.28 -13.44 -1.10
N ASP A 363 -40.14 -14.17 -0.37
CA ASP A 363 -40.48 -15.57 -0.64
C ASP A 363 -41.21 -15.74 -1.99
N ALA A 364 -41.90 -14.69 -2.47
CA ALA A 364 -42.53 -14.66 -3.79
C ALA A 364 -41.57 -14.27 -4.95
N GLY A 365 -40.32 -13.90 -4.65
CA GLY A 365 -39.33 -13.42 -5.63
C GLY A 365 -39.54 -11.98 -6.09
N GLU A 366 -40.44 -11.21 -5.48
CA GLU A 366 -40.66 -9.78 -5.78
C GLU A 366 -39.66 -8.91 -4.98
N PHE A 367 -38.36 -9.10 -5.24
CA PHE A 367 -37.27 -8.59 -4.41
C PHE A 367 -37.25 -7.06 -4.25
N ASP A 368 -37.63 -6.29 -5.28
CA ASP A 368 -37.73 -4.83 -5.17
C ASP A 368 -38.81 -4.40 -4.16
N ARG A 369 -40.00 -5.04 -4.19
CA ARG A 369 -41.06 -4.77 -3.20
C ARG A 369 -40.68 -5.23 -1.81
N ALA A 370 -39.94 -6.33 -1.69
CA ALA A 370 -39.35 -6.74 -0.42
C ALA A 370 -38.39 -5.66 0.12
N ALA A 371 -37.53 -5.10 -0.74
CA ALA A 371 -36.61 -4.03 -0.38
C ALA A 371 -37.33 -2.72 0.00
N GLU A 372 -38.41 -2.36 -0.71
CA GLU A 372 -39.29 -1.24 -0.33
C GLU A 372 -39.89 -1.44 1.07
N MET A 373 -40.51 -2.61 1.32
CA MET A 373 -41.16 -2.89 2.60
C MET A 373 -40.18 -2.94 3.77
N PHE A 374 -39.00 -3.55 3.58
CA PHE A 374 -37.94 -3.52 4.61
C PHE A 374 -37.35 -2.11 4.81
N SER A 375 -37.25 -1.29 3.75
CA SER A 375 -36.81 0.10 3.87
C SER A 375 -37.81 0.95 4.65
N ALA A 376 -39.11 0.84 4.35
CA ALA A 376 -40.19 1.52 5.07
C ALA A 376 -40.33 1.05 6.53
N ALA A 377 -39.91 -0.18 6.85
CA ALA A 377 -39.73 -0.65 8.21
C ALA A 377 -38.52 0.01 8.90
N ARG A 378 -37.39 0.12 8.19
CA ARG A 378 -36.11 0.68 8.68
C ARG A 378 -36.17 2.19 8.90
N GLU A 379 -36.88 2.96 8.07
CA GLU A 379 -37.14 4.40 8.32
C GLU A 379 -37.78 4.64 9.69
N LYS A 380 -38.62 3.71 10.14
CA LYS A 380 -39.34 3.77 11.42
C LYS A 380 -38.54 3.16 12.58
N ARG A 381 -37.40 2.51 12.30
CA ARG A 381 -36.43 1.92 13.25
C ARG A 381 -35.03 1.80 12.63
N ALA A 382 -34.31 2.91 12.55
CA ALA A 382 -32.98 2.93 11.93
C ALA A 382 -31.94 2.07 12.69
N ASP A 383 -32.12 1.93 14.01
CA ASP A 383 -31.20 1.23 14.91
C ASP A 383 -31.28 -0.32 14.84
N ASP A 384 -32.22 -0.88 14.07
CA ASP A 384 -32.49 -2.33 14.03
C ASP A 384 -31.69 -3.01 12.90
N ALA A 385 -30.53 -3.56 13.25
CA ALA A 385 -29.61 -4.23 12.31
C ALA A 385 -30.27 -5.36 11.50
N ARG A 386 -31.35 -5.99 12.01
CA ARG A 386 -32.09 -7.03 11.28
C ARG A 386 -32.90 -6.44 10.11
N LEU A 387 -33.33 -5.19 10.22
CA LEU A 387 -33.98 -4.47 9.11
C LEU A 387 -32.95 -4.06 8.06
N ALA A 388 -31.76 -3.61 8.46
CA ALA A 388 -30.66 -3.35 7.53
C ALA A 388 -30.26 -4.62 6.75
N PHE A 389 -30.05 -5.74 7.45
CA PHE A 389 -29.76 -7.05 6.85
C PHE A 389 -30.86 -7.51 5.88
N ASN A 390 -32.14 -7.46 6.29
CA ASN A 390 -33.25 -7.86 5.42
C ASN A 390 -33.36 -6.97 4.16
N THR A 391 -33.16 -5.65 4.28
CA THR A 391 -33.08 -4.77 3.10
C THR A 391 -31.90 -5.16 2.21
N ALA A 392 -30.73 -5.45 2.79
CA ALA A 392 -29.53 -5.82 2.04
C ALA A 392 -29.73 -7.13 1.26
N CYS A 393 -30.30 -8.16 1.89
CA CYS A 393 -30.67 -9.42 1.23
C CYS A 393 -31.66 -9.20 0.08
N ALA A 394 -32.67 -8.34 0.25
CA ALA A 394 -33.62 -8.02 -0.81
C ALA A 394 -32.96 -7.26 -1.98
N LYS A 395 -32.14 -6.25 -1.71
CA LYS A 395 -31.43 -5.50 -2.76
C LYS A 395 -30.39 -6.36 -3.49
N ALA A 396 -29.67 -7.23 -2.78
CA ALA A 396 -28.76 -8.20 -3.38
C ALA A 396 -29.49 -9.21 -4.28
N ALA A 397 -30.66 -9.70 -3.87
CA ALA A 397 -31.48 -10.60 -4.69
C ALA A 397 -32.09 -9.91 -5.92
N ALA A 398 -32.34 -8.60 -5.85
CA ALA A 398 -32.72 -7.77 -6.99
C ALA A 398 -31.54 -7.40 -7.93
N GLY A 399 -30.32 -7.84 -7.64
CA GLY A 399 -29.10 -7.49 -8.40
C GLY A 399 -28.47 -6.13 -8.05
N ASN A 400 -29.08 -5.36 -7.14
CA ASN A 400 -28.63 -4.03 -6.73
C ASN A 400 -27.49 -4.12 -5.68
N ALA A 401 -26.36 -4.73 -6.07
CA ALA A 401 -25.23 -5.04 -5.19
C ALA A 401 -24.63 -3.81 -4.50
N GLU A 402 -24.45 -2.70 -5.23
CA GLU A 402 -23.88 -1.45 -4.68
C GLU A 402 -24.73 -0.84 -3.55
N GLU A 403 -26.06 -1.03 -3.60
CA GLU A 403 -26.96 -0.59 -2.54
C GLU A 403 -27.09 -1.61 -1.39
N ALA A 404 -26.68 -2.86 -1.61
CA ALA A 404 -26.72 -3.93 -0.61
C ALA A 404 -25.46 -3.96 0.28
N ILE A 405 -24.28 -3.75 -0.30
CA ILE A 405 -22.98 -3.75 0.41
C ILE A 405 -22.97 -2.83 1.65
N PRO A 406 -23.29 -1.52 1.56
CA PRO A 406 -23.26 -0.64 2.74
C PRO A 406 -24.31 -1.03 3.80
N LEU A 407 -25.41 -1.67 3.40
CA LEU A 407 -26.43 -2.15 4.33
C LEU A 407 -26.01 -3.43 5.08
N PHE A 408 -25.29 -4.34 4.41
CA PHE A 408 -24.65 -5.47 5.09
C PHE A 408 -23.49 -5.00 5.99
N GLN A 409 -22.68 -4.03 5.57
CA GLN A 409 -21.63 -3.43 6.40
C GLN A 409 -22.23 -2.77 7.65
N GLN A 410 -23.31 -1.99 7.51
CA GLN A 410 -24.04 -1.40 8.64
C GLN A 410 -24.58 -2.48 9.59
N ALA A 411 -25.16 -3.56 9.05
CA ALA A 411 -25.70 -4.66 9.85
C ALA A 411 -24.61 -5.49 10.55
N ALA A 412 -23.41 -5.60 9.97
CA ALA A 412 -22.28 -6.37 10.52
C ALA A 412 -21.71 -5.79 11.83
N VAL A 413 -21.96 -4.51 12.14
CA VAL A 413 -21.53 -3.86 13.41
C VAL A 413 -22.45 -4.23 14.60
N THR A 414 -23.41 -5.14 14.38
CA THR A 414 -24.30 -5.66 15.44
C THR A 414 -23.54 -6.46 16.51
N PRO A 415 -23.95 -6.40 17.80
CA PRO A 415 -23.47 -7.34 18.83
C PRO A 415 -23.98 -8.78 18.66
N ASP A 416 -24.91 -9.00 17.73
CA ASP A 416 -25.51 -10.30 17.41
C ASP A 416 -24.56 -11.10 16.48
N ALA A 417 -23.65 -11.88 17.06
CA ALA A 417 -22.56 -12.55 16.33
C ALA A 417 -23.04 -13.46 15.18
N GLU A 418 -24.21 -14.09 15.29
CA GLU A 418 -24.80 -14.90 14.22
C GLU A 418 -25.25 -14.02 13.04
N LEU A 419 -25.91 -12.90 13.33
CA LEU A 419 -26.29 -11.91 12.32
C LEU A 419 -25.05 -11.27 11.68
N ALA A 420 -24.01 -10.96 12.45
CA ALA A 420 -22.74 -10.45 11.94
C ALA A 420 -22.08 -11.46 11.00
N ALA A 421 -21.98 -12.73 11.40
CA ALA A 421 -21.46 -13.81 10.54
C ALA A 421 -22.23 -13.92 9.22
N ARG A 422 -23.57 -13.81 9.26
CA ARG A 422 -24.44 -13.82 8.08
C ARG A 422 -24.27 -12.57 7.19
N CYS A 423 -23.96 -11.40 7.76
CA CYS A 423 -23.60 -10.20 6.98
C CYS A 423 -22.28 -10.41 6.25
N HIS A 424 -21.23 -10.84 6.97
CA HIS A 424 -19.92 -11.13 6.39
C HIS A 424 -19.98 -12.22 5.31
N TYR A 425 -20.77 -13.29 5.48
CA TYR A 425 -20.98 -14.30 4.43
C TYR A 425 -21.52 -13.72 3.12
N ASN A 426 -22.55 -12.86 3.21
CA ASN A 426 -23.18 -12.24 2.04
C ASN A 426 -22.28 -11.17 1.39
N LEU A 427 -21.51 -10.41 2.19
CA LEU A 427 -20.47 -9.52 1.66
C LEU A 427 -19.40 -10.29 0.89
N GLY A 428 -18.97 -11.44 1.41
CA GLY A 428 -18.02 -12.32 0.72
C GLY A 428 -18.56 -12.81 -0.63
N ARG A 429 -19.84 -13.23 -0.67
CA ARG A 429 -20.49 -13.62 -1.93
C ARG A 429 -20.60 -12.45 -2.91
N LEU A 430 -21.06 -11.27 -2.48
CA LEU A 430 -21.16 -10.10 -3.35
C LEU A 430 -19.81 -9.64 -3.91
N ALA A 431 -18.71 -9.79 -3.16
CA ALA A 431 -17.37 -9.51 -3.65
C ALA A 431 -16.94 -10.53 -4.73
N ALA A 432 -17.23 -11.82 -4.55
CA ALA A 432 -17.00 -12.85 -5.57
C ALA A 432 -17.89 -12.68 -6.81
N ASP A 433 -19.17 -12.35 -6.63
CA ASP A 433 -20.13 -12.05 -7.71
C ASP A 433 -19.58 -10.88 -8.58
N ARG A 434 -19.01 -9.84 -7.95
CA ARG A 434 -18.32 -8.73 -8.64
C ARG A 434 -17.03 -9.15 -9.32
N ALA A 435 -16.20 -9.99 -8.69
CA ALA A 435 -14.96 -10.48 -9.29
C ALA A 435 -15.23 -11.27 -10.58
N LYS A 436 -16.28 -12.09 -10.58
CA LYS A 436 -16.76 -12.81 -11.77
C LYS A 436 -17.25 -11.85 -12.86
N ALA A 437 -18.00 -10.81 -12.49
CA ALA A 437 -18.46 -9.79 -13.43
C ALA A 437 -17.31 -8.96 -14.05
N ALA A 438 -16.21 -8.73 -13.33
CA ALA A 438 -15.05 -7.99 -13.83
C ALA A 438 -14.26 -8.74 -14.93
N LEU A 439 -14.24 -10.08 -14.90
CA LEU A 439 -13.58 -10.89 -15.93
C LEU A 439 -14.44 -11.18 -17.17
N GLY A 440 -15.78 -11.13 -17.03
CA GLY A 440 -16.70 -11.46 -18.11
C GLY A 440 -16.62 -12.92 -18.58
N ASP A 441 -17.00 -13.17 -19.84
CA ASP A 441 -17.17 -14.53 -20.39
C ASP A 441 -15.85 -15.29 -20.68
N LYS A 442 -14.69 -14.64 -20.55
CA LYS A 442 -13.36 -15.19 -20.89
C LYS A 442 -12.30 -14.82 -19.86
N PRO A 443 -12.34 -15.41 -18.66
CA PRO A 443 -11.38 -15.12 -17.60
C PRO A 443 -9.93 -15.40 -18.04
N GLU A 444 -9.69 -16.36 -18.91
CA GLU A 444 -8.36 -16.74 -19.41
C GLU A 444 -7.66 -15.65 -20.25
N SER A 445 -8.44 -14.81 -20.95
CA SER A 445 -7.91 -13.75 -21.83
C SER A 445 -8.18 -12.34 -21.31
N ALA A 446 -8.46 -12.19 -20.00
CA ALA A 446 -8.72 -10.89 -19.40
C ALA A 446 -7.50 -9.95 -19.44
N GLU A 447 -7.75 -8.65 -19.57
CA GLU A 447 -6.73 -7.59 -19.52
C GLU A 447 -6.22 -7.35 -18.08
N ASN A 448 -5.02 -6.78 -17.93
CA ASN A 448 -4.36 -6.68 -16.62
C ASN A 448 -5.16 -5.90 -15.57
N ASP A 449 -5.84 -4.82 -15.97
CA ASP A 449 -6.69 -4.01 -15.09
C ASP A 449 -7.84 -4.85 -14.50
N ALA A 450 -8.49 -5.66 -15.35
CA ALA A 450 -9.55 -6.58 -14.93
C ALA A 450 -9.01 -7.71 -14.02
N ARG A 451 -7.80 -8.22 -14.29
CA ARG A 451 -7.12 -9.20 -13.41
C ARG A 451 -6.78 -8.59 -12.05
N GLN A 452 -6.31 -7.34 -12.01
CA GLN A 452 -6.02 -6.64 -10.74
C GLN A 452 -7.30 -6.41 -9.93
N GLN A 453 -8.33 -5.83 -10.55
CA GLN A 453 -9.63 -5.61 -9.90
C GLN A 453 -10.22 -6.93 -9.36
N THR A 454 -10.03 -8.04 -10.10
CA THR A 454 -10.42 -9.38 -9.66
C THR A 454 -9.64 -9.82 -8.41
N ARG A 455 -8.32 -9.62 -8.34
CA ARG A 455 -7.51 -9.96 -7.15
C ARG A 455 -7.99 -9.18 -5.92
N GLU A 456 -8.26 -7.89 -6.06
CA GLU A 456 -8.75 -7.03 -4.98
C GLU A 456 -10.13 -7.52 -4.46
N LEU A 457 -11.06 -7.81 -5.37
CA LEU A 457 -12.39 -8.32 -5.04
C LEU A 457 -12.35 -9.74 -4.45
N VAL A 458 -11.46 -10.61 -4.93
CA VAL A 458 -11.21 -11.95 -4.37
C VAL A 458 -10.59 -11.86 -2.97
N ALA A 459 -9.65 -10.95 -2.74
CA ALA A 459 -9.07 -10.70 -1.42
C ALA A 459 -10.14 -10.21 -0.42
N ALA A 460 -11.03 -9.31 -0.85
CA ALA A 460 -12.19 -8.88 -0.06
C ALA A 460 -13.15 -10.04 0.24
N ALA A 461 -13.45 -10.91 -0.74
CA ALA A 461 -14.30 -12.08 -0.57
C ALA A 461 -13.73 -13.06 0.47
N LEU A 462 -12.45 -13.41 0.33
CA LEU A 462 -11.70 -14.27 1.25
C LEU A 462 -11.59 -13.64 2.66
N GLY A 463 -11.42 -12.33 2.76
CA GLY A 463 -11.46 -11.59 4.02
C GLY A 463 -12.80 -11.74 4.72
N HIS A 464 -13.90 -11.45 4.03
CA HIS A 464 -15.23 -11.53 4.60
C HIS A 464 -15.68 -12.95 4.98
N TRP A 465 -15.31 -13.99 4.21
CA TRP A 465 -15.56 -15.36 4.66
C TRP A 465 -14.67 -15.77 5.85
N ARG A 466 -13.45 -15.23 5.99
CA ARG A 466 -12.63 -15.42 7.21
C ARG A 466 -13.26 -14.74 8.42
N ASP A 467 -13.79 -13.52 8.27
CA ASP A 467 -14.52 -12.82 9.33
C ASP A 467 -15.73 -13.65 9.79
N CYS A 468 -16.52 -14.18 8.84
CA CYS A 468 -17.64 -15.08 9.10
C CYS A 468 -17.24 -16.27 9.98
N LEU A 469 -16.08 -16.88 9.71
CA LEU A 469 -15.54 -18.00 10.50
C LEU A 469 -14.95 -17.62 11.87
N ALA A 470 -14.61 -16.33 12.09
CA ALA A 470 -14.17 -15.83 13.38
C ALA A 470 -15.34 -15.59 14.35
N MET A 471 -16.51 -15.20 13.82
CA MET A 471 -17.74 -14.94 14.56
C MET A 471 -18.42 -16.23 15.07
N LYS A 472 -17.83 -16.86 16.10
CA LYS A 472 -18.41 -18.05 16.73
C LYS A 472 -19.66 -17.72 17.57
N PRO A 473 -20.74 -18.50 17.48
CA PRO A 473 -21.82 -18.45 18.46
C PRO A 473 -21.31 -18.87 19.86
N THR A 474 -21.83 -18.24 20.90
CA THR A 474 -21.45 -18.50 22.30
C THR A 474 -22.16 -19.72 22.88
N ASP A 475 -21.52 -20.46 23.78
CA ASP A 475 -22.09 -21.69 24.37
C ASP A 475 -23.47 -21.50 25.04
N SER A 476 -23.84 -20.26 25.37
CA SER A 476 -25.17 -19.89 25.87
C SER A 476 -26.31 -20.08 24.87
N THR A 477 -26.08 -20.03 23.55
CA THR A 477 -27.13 -20.36 22.55
C THR A 477 -27.31 -21.86 22.45
N ARG A 478 -26.21 -22.61 22.40
CA ARG A 478 -26.19 -24.08 22.39
C ARG A 478 -26.95 -24.68 23.59
N ALA A 479 -26.75 -24.11 24.77
CA ALA A 479 -27.47 -24.50 25.99
C ALA A 479 -28.97 -24.14 25.97
N ALA A 480 -29.40 -23.18 25.13
CA ALA A 480 -30.81 -22.87 24.93
C ALA A 480 -31.47 -23.86 23.96
N GLU A 481 -30.77 -24.27 22.89
CA GLU A 481 -31.27 -25.25 21.92
C GLU A 481 -31.56 -26.63 22.54
N GLU A 482 -30.75 -27.08 23.50
CA GLU A 482 -31.01 -28.33 24.24
C GLU A 482 -32.32 -28.33 25.05
N THR A 483 -32.96 -27.16 25.23
CA THR A 483 -34.28 -27.04 25.87
C THR A 483 -35.47 -27.03 24.90
N ILE A 484 -35.23 -27.05 23.59
CA ILE A 484 -36.28 -27.05 22.56
C ILE A 484 -36.70 -28.49 22.22
N SER A 485 -38.01 -28.71 22.14
CA SER A 485 -38.60 -30.05 22.01
C SER A 485 -38.21 -30.72 20.67
N PRO A 486 -37.94 -32.04 20.60
CA PRO A 486 -37.34 -32.69 19.41
C PRO A 486 -38.18 -32.77 18.12
N ARG A 487 -39.23 -31.96 17.97
CA ARG A 487 -40.29 -32.16 16.98
C ARG A 487 -40.22 -31.29 15.73
N ASP A 488 -39.25 -30.38 15.62
CA ASP A 488 -39.09 -29.46 14.47
C ASP A 488 -37.81 -29.71 13.64
N LYS A 489 -37.18 -30.89 13.79
CA LYS A 489 -35.98 -31.30 13.02
C LYS A 489 -36.29 -31.68 11.56
N SER A 490 -37.20 -30.95 10.92
CA SER A 490 -37.68 -31.16 9.55
C SER A 490 -37.51 -29.93 8.65
N ARG A 491 -36.80 -28.89 9.11
CA ARG A 491 -36.29 -27.80 8.28
C ARG A 491 -34.82 -28.06 7.92
N PRO A 492 -34.46 -28.21 6.63
CA PRO A 492 -33.08 -28.13 6.18
C PRO A 492 -32.68 -26.65 6.04
N GLY A 493 -31.57 -26.23 6.66
CA GLY A 493 -31.00 -24.87 6.45
C GLY A 493 -30.69 -24.04 7.69
N GLU A 494 -30.79 -24.58 8.90
CA GLU A 494 -30.19 -23.94 10.09
C GLU A 494 -28.75 -24.46 10.26
N ASP A 495 -27.82 -23.53 10.50
CA ASP A 495 -26.35 -23.70 10.69
C ASP A 495 -25.44 -24.07 9.47
N THR A 496 -25.86 -23.89 8.20
CA THR A 496 -24.95 -24.16 7.04
C THR A 496 -23.89 -23.08 6.79
N THR A 497 -24.17 -21.81 7.13
CA THR A 497 -23.40 -20.63 6.71
C THR A 497 -21.87 -20.73 6.95
N LEU A 498 -21.45 -21.38 8.04
CA LEU A 498 -20.03 -21.53 8.38
C LEU A 498 -19.33 -22.60 7.53
N ASP A 499 -20.02 -23.66 7.13
CA ASP A 499 -19.46 -24.68 6.22
C ASP A 499 -19.49 -24.19 4.77
N ASP A 500 -20.53 -23.45 4.38
CA ASP A 500 -20.59 -22.74 3.09
C ASP A 500 -19.42 -21.74 2.96
N ALA A 501 -19.10 -20.99 4.01
CA ALA A 501 -17.94 -20.08 4.04
C ALA A 501 -16.59 -20.80 3.87
N ARG A 502 -16.43 -22.00 4.47
CA ARG A 502 -15.22 -22.83 4.29
C ARG A 502 -15.10 -23.32 2.85
N TYR A 503 -16.20 -23.80 2.28
CA TYR A 503 -16.25 -24.28 0.91
C TYR A 503 -15.85 -23.17 -0.08
N ASN A 504 -16.44 -21.98 0.08
CA ASN A 504 -16.14 -20.83 -0.78
C ASN A 504 -14.67 -20.39 -0.70
N ILE A 505 -14.07 -20.35 0.50
CA ILE A 505 -12.64 -20.02 0.69
C ILE A 505 -11.74 -20.96 -0.10
N GLU A 506 -11.95 -22.27 0.02
CA GLU A 506 -11.11 -23.25 -0.68
C GLU A 506 -11.38 -23.28 -2.19
N LEU A 507 -12.64 -23.14 -2.62
CA LEU A 507 -12.99 -23.04 -4.05
C LEU A 507 -12.30 -21.84 -4.71
N THR A 508 -12.38 -20.67 -4.08
CA THR A 508 -11.77 -19.42 -4.57
C THR A 508 -10.25 -19.51 -4.64
N ARG A 509 -9.61 -20.13 -3.64
CA ARG A 509 -8.15 -20.38 -3.64
C ARG A 509 -7.70 -21.26 -4.80
N LEU A 510 -8.42 -22.37 -5.03
CA LEU A 510 -8.11 -23.31 -6.10
C LEU A 510 -8.35 -22.69 -7.49
N TRP A 511 -9.41 -21.91 -7.64
CA TRP A 511 -9.67 -21.17 -8.88
C TRP A 511 -8.62 -20.08 -9.13
N LEU A 512 -8.27 -19.27 -8.12
CA LEU A 512 -7.28 -18.20 -8.27
C LEU A 512 -5.91 -18.74 -8.71
N GLY A 513 -5.40 -19.79 -8.04
CA GLY A 513 -4.11 -20.38 -8.42
C GLY A 513 -4.07 -20.87 -9.87
N ARG A 514 -5.14 -21.54 -10.32
CA ARG A 514 -5.28 -21.96 -11.73
C ARG A 514 -5.35 -20.76 -12.69
N MET A 515 -6.02 -19.67 -12.31
CA MET A 515 -6.06 -18.48 -13.15
C MET A 515 -4.70 -17.78 -13.23
N GLU A 516 -3.93 -17.75 -12.14
CA GLU A 516 -2.59 -17.14 -12.15
C GLU A 516 -1.59 -17.96 -12.98
N GLU A 517 -1.66 -19.30 -12.94
CA GLU A 517 -0.94 -20.17 -13.90
C GLU A 517 -1.35 -19.86 -15.35
N THR A 518 -2.66 -19.74 -15.61
CA THR A 518 -3.21 -19.49 -16.96
C THR A 518 -2.78 -18.12 -17.51
N TRP A 519 -2.85 -17.07 -16.69
CA TRP A 519 -2.41 -15.71 -17.05
C TRP A 519 -0.90 -15.63 -17.23
N LYS A 520 -0.10 -16.27 -16.35
CA LYS A 520 1.37 -16.34 -16.48
C LYS A 520 1.78 -16.95 -17.81
N GLU A 521 1.16 -18.05 -18.20
CA GLU A 521 1.42 -18.74 -19.48
C GLU A 521 0.93 -17.92 -20.70
N SER A 522 -0.24 -17.26 -20.60
CA SER A 522 -0.74 -16.35 -21.64
C SER A 522 0.20 -15.17 -21.87
N ASP A 523 0.66 -14.52 -20.80
CA ASP A 523 1.54 -13.35 -20.88
C ASP A 523 2.95 -13.72 -21.34
N ARG A 524 3.42 -14.91 -20.97
CA ARG A 524 4.67 -15.51 -21.48
C ARG A 524 4.61 -15.69 -22.99
N ARG A 525 3.56 -16.34 -23.52
CA ARG A 525 3.37 -16.49 -24.97
C ARG A 525 3.26 -15.13 -25.67
N ALA A 526 2.41 -14.24 -25.16
CA ALA A 526 2.22 -12.90 -25.72
C ALA A 526 3.47 -12.00 -25.66
N ARG A 527 4.45 -12.31 -24.80
CA ARG A 527 5.78 -11.69 -24.79
C ARG A 527 6.68 -12.29 -25.87
N ILE A 528 6.75 -13.63 -25.94
CA ILE A 528 7.58 -14.36 -26.92
C ILE A 528 7.12 -14.08 -28.35
N ASP A 529 5.81 -14.06 -28.62
CA ASP A 529 5.26 -13.77 -29.96
C ASP A 529 5.67 -12.38 -30.47
N LYS A 530 5.84 -11.39 -29.57
CA LYS A 530 6.22 -10.00 -29.92
C LYS A 530 7.72 -9.81 -30.15
N MET A 531 8.58 -10.65 -29.57
CA MET A 531 10.04 -10.53 -29.72
C MET A 531 10.51 -11.06 -31.08
N ASN A 532 11.49 -10.42 -31.71
CA ASN A 532 12.27 -11.06 -32.77
C ASN A 532 13.30 -12.05 -32.19
N LEU A 533 13.93 -12.87 -33.04
CA LEU A 533 14.93 -13.86 -32.65
C LEU A 533 16.11 -13.28 -31.84
N GLY A 534 16.57 -12.08 -32.19
CA GLY A 534 17.67 -11.40 -31.49
C GLY A 534 17.27 -10.92 -30.10
N GLU A 535 16.11 -10.27 -29.99
CA GLU A 535 15.51 -9.86 -28.71
C GLU A 535 15.23 -11.06 -27.81
N MET A 536 14.71 -12.16 -28.36
CA MET A 536 14.43 -13.38 -27.61
C MET A 536 15.71 -14.02 -27.08
N LEU A 537 16.76 -14.13 -27.90
CA LEU A 537 18.07 -14.65 -27.45
C LEU A 537 18.68 -13.77 -26.34
N GLN A 538 18.66 -12.45 -26.50
CA GLN A 538 19.14 -11.52 -25.46
C GLN A 538 18.34 -11.61 -24.17
N TRP A 539 17.01 -11.73 -24.26
CA TRP A 539 16.14 -11.92 -23.10
C TRP A 539 16.41 -13.25 -22.39
N MET A 540 16.57 -14.36 -23.13
CA MET A 540 16.89 -15.66 -22.53
C MET A 540 18.30 -15.68 -21.92
N GLU A 541 19.30 -15.05 -22.56
CA GLU A 541 20.66 -14.90 -22.02
C GLU A 541 20.63 -14.13 -20.69
N GLY A 542 19.85 -13.04 -20.61
CA GLY A 542 19.70 -12.21 -19.42
C GLY A 542 18.90 -12.86 -18.28
N GLU A 543 17.75 -13.49 -18.57
CA GLU A 543 16.96 -14.17 -17.52
C GLU A 543 17.70 -15.42 -17.02
N GLN A 544 18.49 -16.10 -17.85
CA GLN A 544 19.34 -17.20 -17.42
C GLN A 544 20.47 -16.74 -16.47
N ASP A 545 21.11 -15.60 -16.75
CA ASP A 545 22.14 -15.02 -15.88
C ASP A 545 21.55 -14.53 -14.54
N ARG A 546 20.32 -14.00 -14.58
CA ARG A 546 19.54 -13.63 -13.39
C ARG A 546 19.15 -14.84 -12.53
N LEU A 547 18.66 -15.93 -13.14
CA LEU A 547 18.36 -17.18 -12.43
C LEU A 547 19.62 -17.83 -11.84
N ARG A 548 20.75 -17.72 -12.52
CA ARG A 548 22.05 -18.17 -11.99
C ARG A 548 22.50 -17.32 -10.81
N THR A 549 22.38 -16.00 -10.90
CA THR A 549 22.70 -15.08 -9.80
C THR A 549 21.87 -15.38 -8.55
N LYS A 550 20.57 -15.69 -8.70
CA LYS A 550 19.73 -16.19 -7.60
C LYS A 550 20.22 -17.51 -7.02
N ALA A 551 20.54 -18.50 -7.87
CA ALA A 551 21.01 -19.81 -7.42
C ALA A 551 22.33 -19.70 -6.63
N ARG A 552 23.25 -18.84 -7.06
CA ARG A 552 24.49 -18.54 -6.32
C ARG A 552 24.23 -17.97 -4.92
N ALA A 553 23.25 -17.07 -4.79
CA ALA A 553 22.83 -16.55 -3.50
C ALA A 553 22.20 -17.61 -2.55
N PHE A 554 22.00 -18.85 -3.00
CA PHE A 554 21.61 -19.99 -2.17
C PHE A 554 22.77 -20.91 -1.77
N GLU A 555 23.93 -20.84 -2.44
CA GLU A 555 25.10 -21.73 -2.21
C GLU A 555 25.57 -21.69 -0.74
N ASP A 556 25.69 -20.49 -0.16
CA ASP A 556 26.25 -20.26 1.19
C ASP A 556 25.19 -20.13 2.32
N ARG A 557 23.91 -20.51 2.09
CA ARG A 557 22.82 -20.24 3.05
C ARG A 557 22.22 -21.52 3.67
N GLU A 558 22.08 -21.54 5.00
CA GLU A 558 21.42 -22.66 5.69
C GLU A 558 19.95 -22.87 5.23
N PRO A 559 19.50 -24.12 5.01
CA PRO A 559 18.24 -24.43 4.32
C PRO A 559 16.98 -24.27 5.21
N SER A 560 16.61 -23.02 5.48
CA SER A 560 15.33 -22.64 6.09
C SER A 560 14.11 -23.10 5.24
N PRO A 561 12.88 -23.13 5.80
CA PRO A 561 11.68 -23.45 5.03
C PRO A 561 11.45 -22.49 3.84
N LEU A 562 11.88 -21.23 3.97
CA LEU A 562 11.65 -20.16 2.99
C LEU A 562 12.81 -20.03 1.99
N HIS A 563 14.03 -20.37 2.39
CA HIS A 563 15.11 -20.69 1.45
C HIS A 563 14.63 -21.79 0.48
N ARG A 564 14.03 -22.87 1.00
CA ARG A 564 13.51 -23.97 0.17
C ARG A 564 12.34 -23.56 -0.73
N LEU A 565 11.50 -22.62 -0.31
CA LEU A 565 10.47 -22.05 -1.17
C LEU A 565 11.11 -21.23 -2.32
N ALA A 566 12.04 -20.32 -2.01
CA ALA A 566 12.73 -19.51 -3.01
C ALA A 566 13.57 -20.33 -4.00
N VAL A 567 14.18 -21.43 -3.53
CA VAL A 567 14.85 -22.43 -4.38
C VAL A 567 13.84 -23.12 -5.32
N HIS A 568 12.67 -23.54 -4.82
CA HIS A 568 11.62 -24.15 -5.66
C HIS A 568 11.04 -23.17 -6.69
N GLU A 569 10.76 -21.92 -6.30
CA GLU A 569 10.31 -20.86 -7.22
C GLU A 569 11.36 -20.57 -8.31
N THR A 570 12.65 -20.65 -7.97
CA THR A 570 13.76 -20.53 -8.93
C THR A 570 13.86 -21.77 -9.81
N ALA A 571 13.61 -22.97 -9.27
CA ALA A 571 13.54 -24.22 -10.04
C ALA A 571 12.40 -24.21 -11.08
N ASP A 572 11.23 -23.71 -10.70
CA ASP A 572 10.08 -23.57 -11.60
C ASP A 572 10.32 -22.50 -12.66
N SER A 573 10.88 -21.35 -12.28
CA SER A 573 11.28 -20.29 -13.23
C SER A 573 12.35 -20.78 -14.23
N GLN A 574 13.27 -21.63 -13.77
CA GLN A 574 14.27 -22.28 -14.60
C GLN A 574 13.66 -23.33 -15.55
N ARG A 575 12.60 -24.02 -15.13
CA ARG A 575 11.82 -24.94 -15.97
C ARG A 575 11.01 -24.21 -17.03
N ASP A 576 10.43 -23.07 -16.67
CA ASP A 576 9.74 -22.20 -17.62
C ASP A 576 10.71 -21.75 -18.72
N LEU A 577 11.86 -21.17 -18.36
CA LEU A 577 12.85 -20.73 -19.34
C LEU A 577 13.36 -21.87 -20.23
N ALA A 578 13.52 -23.08 -19.69
CA ALA A 578 13.86 -24.28 -20.47
C ALA A 578 12.79 -24.64 -21.52
N GLY A 579 11.52 -24.34 -21.26
CA GLY A 579 10.41 -24.54 -22.19
C GLY A 579 10.36 -23.51 -23.34
N ASP A 580 11.00 -22.35 -23.19
CA ASP A 580 11.03 -21.31 -24.24
C ASP A 580 12.02 -21.63 -25.38
N ILE A 581 12.77 -22.72 -25.25
CA ILE A 581 13.66 -23.27 -26.28
C ILE A 581 12.90 -23.78 -27.51
N ASP A 582 11.70 -24.36 -27.35
CA ASP A 582 10.90 -24.80 -28.51
C ASP A 582 10.31 -23.62 -29.31
N PRO A 583 9.75 -22.57 -28.69
CA PRO A 583 9.45 -21.30 -29.37
C PRO A 583 10.68 -20.62 -30.00
N LEU A 584 11.85 -20.65 -29.35
CA LEU A 584 13.11 -20.15 -29.93
C LEU A 584 13.47 -20.90 -31.22
N LYS A 585 13.36 -22.23 -31.22
CA LYS A 585 13.56 -23.07 -32.41
C LYS A 585 12.55 -22.78 -33.51
N GLN A 586 11.30 -22.44 -33.16
CA GLN A 586 10.31 -21.99 -34.14
C GLN A 586 10.71 -20.65 -34.79
N LYS A 587 11.20 -19.67 -34.00
CA LYS A 587 11.71 -18.39 -34.56
C LYS A 587 12.96 -18.58 -35.41
N LEU A 588 13.89 -19.46 -35.02
CA LEU A 588 15.05 -19.85 -35.84
C LEU A 588 14.62 -20.36 -37.22
N VAL A 589 13.64 -21.27 -37.27
CA VAL A 589 13.10 -21.80 -38.53
C VAL A 589 12.39 -20.71 -39.35
N GLN A 590 11.64 -19.81 -38.69
CA GLN A 590 10.89 -18.74 -39.37
C GLN A 590 11.82 -17.68 -39.98
N GLU A 591 12.66 -17.03 -39.16
CA GLU A 591 13.46 -15.87 -39.61
C GLU A 591 14.59 -16.27 -40.56
N ILE A 592 15.28 -17.40 -40.32
CA ILE A 592 16.43 -17.80 -41.17
C ILE A 592 15.96 -18.32 -42.53
N ASN A 593 14.85 -19.07 -42.60
CA ASN A 593 14.37 -19.61 -43.89
C ASN A 593 13.44 -18.65 -44.65
N GLN A 594 12.93 -17.57 -44.03
CA GLN A 594 12.05 -16.59 -44.69
C GLN A 594 12.49 -15.13 -44.43
N PRO A 595 13.71 -14.72 -44.87
CA PRO A 595 14.26 -13.40 -44.58
C PRO A 595 13.46 -12.23 -45.21
N GLU A 596 12.74 -12.47 -46.31
CA GLU A 596 11.92 -11.44 -46.98
C GLU A 596 10.62 -11.10 -46.23
N THR A 597 10.09 -12.00 -45.39
CA THR A 597 8.80 -11.81 -44.70
C THR A 597 8.91 -11.16 -43.32
N ALA A 598 10.13 -10.93 -42.80
CA ALA A 598 10.33 -10.18 -41.56
C ALA A 598 9.87 -8.71 -41.66
N ALA A 599 9.67 -8.20 -42.89
CA ALA A 599 9.18 -6.85 -43.16
C ALA A 599 7.79 -6.88 -43.82
N LEU A 600 6.73 -7.18 -43.06
CA LEU A 600 5.34 -6.70 -43.23
C LEU A 600 4.46 -7.28 -42.10
N PRO A 601 3.61 -6.45 -41.46
CA PRO A 601 2.26 -6.30 -42.01
C PRO A 601 1.84 -4.83 -42.20
N GLY A 602 1.29 -4.51 -43.37
CA GLY A 602 0.70 -3.19 -43.67
C GLY A 602 1.23 -2.51 -44.93
N SER A 603 0.59 -2.76 -46.07
CA SER A 603 0.60 -1.88 -47.26
C SER A 603 -0.53 -2.26 -48.22
N PRO A 604 -1.06 -1.34 -49.06
CA PRO A 604 -0.66 0.06 -49.24
C PRO A 604 -1.71 1.08 -48.75
N GLY A 605 -1.30 2.31 -48.41
CA GLY A 605 -2.28 3.36 -48.06
C GLY A 605 -1.73 4.74 -47.65
N VAL A 606 -1.23 5.52 -48.61
CA VAL A 606 -1.06 7.00 -48.62
C VAL A 606 -0.36 7.66 -47.41
N ALA A 607 0.75 8.36 -47.66
CA ALA A 607 1.48 9.11 -46.64
C ALA A 607 0.83 10.47 -46.29
N THR A 608 0.80 10.81 -44.99
CA THR A 608 0.80 12.20 -44.49
C THR A 608 1.33 12.28 -43.04
N THR A 609 2.08 13.37 -42.76
CA THR A 609 2.47 13.93 -41.45
C THR A 609 3.31 13.09 -40.46
N PRO A 610 4.44 13.63 -39.92
CA PRO A 610 5.24 12.99 -38.87
C PRO A 610 4.80 13.39 -37.45
N GLY A 611 5.10 12.55 -36.45
CA GLY A 611 4.86 12.88 -35.04
C GLY A 611 5.53 11.95 -34.03
N GLY A 612 6.59 12.45 -33.37
CA GLY A 612 7.02 12.10 -32.01
C GLY A 612 7.26 10.62 -31.63
N CYS A 613 8.52 10.19 -31.65
CA CYS A 613 9.04 9.13 -30.77
C CYS A 613 10.45 9.49 -30.27
N ASN A 614 10.54 10.10 -29.10
CA ASN A 614 11.81 10.36 -28.41
C ASN A 614 12.18 9.17 -27.50
N THR A 615 12.75 8.13 -28.09
CA THR A 615 13.40 7.01 -27.37
C THR A 615 14.69 6.63 -28.09
N PRO A 616 15.86 6.67 -27.44
CA PRO A 616 17.14 6.26 -28.04
C PRO A 616 17.23 4.72 -28.08
N GLY A 617 16.43 4.10 -28.97
CA GLY A 617 16.27 2.64 -29.04
C GLY A 617 15.13 2.19 -29.96
N GLY A 618 15.00 2.81 -31.15
CA GLY A 618 14.03 2.38 -32.16
C GLY A 618 14.57 1.22 -32.99
N GLY A 619 13.93 0.05 -32.92
CA GLY A 619 14.40 -1.17 -33.58
C GLY A 619 14.29 -1.12 -35.11
N CYS A 620 15.42 -1.28 -35.79
CA CYS A 620 15.46 -1.80 -37.16
C CYS A 620 15.49 -3.34 -37.09
N GLY A 621 14.79 -4.02 -38.00
CA GLY A 621 14.71 -5.49 -38.01
C GLY A 621 16.09 -6.15 -38.12
N SER A 622 16.30 -7.22 -37.35
CA SER A 622 17.56 -7.92 -37.07
C SER A 622 18.57 -7.99 -38.24
N PRO A 623 19.55 -7.07 -38.32
CA PRO A 623 20.46 -7.00 -39.48
C PRO A 623 21.34 -8.25 -39.68
N GLY A 624 21.52 -9.05 -38.62
CA GLY A 624 22.28 -10.31 -38.68
C GLY A 624 21.64 -11.38 -39.56
N VAL A 625 20.30 -11.42 -39.65
CA VAL A 625 19.57 -12.39 -40.48
C VAL A 625 19.67 -12.02 -41.96
N ALA A 626 19.70 -10.72 -42.28
CA ALA A 626 19.87 -10.25 -43.66
C ALA A 626 21.18 -10.74 -44.31
N ALA A 627 22.26 -10.86 -43.51
CA ALA A 627 23.53 -11.43 -43.96
C ALA A 627 23.50 -12.95 -44.28
N LEU A 628 22.42 -13.65 -43.91
CA LEU A 628 22.14 -15.04 -44.29
C LEU A 628 21.31 -15.14 -45.58
N GLY A 629 20.80 -14.02 -46.10
CA GLY A 629 20.00 -13.96 -47.34
C GLY A 629 20.76 -14.41 -48.58
N GLU A 630 22.07 -14.19 -48.63
CA GLU A 630 22.97 -14.60 -49.72
C GLU A 630 23.33 -16.10 -49.72
N MET A 631 22.96 -16.84 -48.67
CA MET A 631 23.27 -18.27 -48.56
C MET A 631 22.34 -19.14 -49.43
N ASP A 632 22.87 -20.27 -49.90
CA ASP A 632 22.08 -21.29 -50.59
C ASP A 632 21.02 -21.92 -49.64
N PRO A 633 19.82 -22.33 -50.12
CA PRO A 633 18.82 -22.97 -49.27
C PRO A 633 19.31 -24.18 -48.47
N GLU A 634 20.23 -25.00 -49.00
CA GLU A 634 20.81 -26.12 -48.23
C GLU A 634 21.71 -25.62 -47.09
N GLN A 635 22.43 -24.51 -47.30
CA GLN A 635 23.27 -23.89 -46.28
C GLN A 635 22.43 -23.25 -45.17
N ARG A 636 21.31 -22.60 -45.51
CA ARG A 636 20.37 -22.04 -44.51
C ARG A 636 19.73 -23.14 -43.67
N GLN A 637 19.26 -24.22 -44.29
CA GLN A 637 18.70 -25.35 -43.56
C GLN A 637 19.73 -25.99 -42.61
N HIS A 638 20.98 -26.16 -43.06
CA HIS A 638 22.06 -26.68 -42.20
C HIS A 638 22.41 -25.73 -41.03
N ALA A 639 22.36 -24.41 -41.24
CA ALA A 639 22.53 -23.43 -40.17
C ALA A 639 21.39 -23.49 -39.14
N VAL A 640 20.13 -23.65 -39.59
CA VAL A 640 18.96 -23.85 -38.72
C VAL A 640 19.10 -25.12 -37.89
N GLU A 641 19.55 -26.23 -38.49
CA GLU A 641 19.80 -27.49 -37.77
C GLU A 641 20.91 -27.36 -36.72
N LEU A 642 22.02 -26.71 -37.07
CA LEU A 642 23.15 -26.50 -36.16
C LEU A 642 22.74 -25.61 -34.97
N LEU A 643 22.07 -24.48 -35.23
CA LEU A 643 21.58 -23.57 -34.19
C LEU A 643 20.47 -24.22 -33.34
N SER A 644 19.58 -25.02 -33.94
CA SER A 644 18.59 -25.80 -33.18
C SER A 644 19.26 -26.80 -32.24
N SER A 645 20.35 -27.46 -32.67
CA SER A 645 21.11 -28.36 -31.81
C SER A 645 21.80 -27.64 -30.64
N MET A 646 22.14 -26.35 -30.81
CA MET A 646 22.70 -25.52 -29.75
C MET A 646 21.62 -25.11 -28.75
N ALA A 647 20.44 -24.73 -29.25
CA ALA A 647 19.26 -24.45 -28.43
C ALA A 647 18.86 -25.68 -27.60
N ASP A 648 18.83 -26.87 -28.20
CA ASP A 648 18.52 -28.13 -27.50
C ASP A 648 19.54 -28.41 -26.38
N ARG A 649 20.85 -28.25 -26.62
CA ARG A 649 21.87 -28.41 -25.56
C ARG A 649 21.75 -27.38 -24.44
N ALA A 650 21.44 -26.12 -24.76
CA ALA A 650 21.19 -25.09 -23.77
C ALA A 650 19.94 -25.45 -22.93
N GLY A 651 18.85 -25.84 -23.59
CA GLY A 651 17.60 -26.26 -22.96
C GLY A 651 17.72 -27.50 -22.08
N ASP A 652 18.53 -28.48 -22.47
CA ASP A 652 18.81 -29.64 -21.62
C ASP A 652 19.64 -29.24 -20.39
N SER A 653 20.62 -28.34 -20.54
CA SER A 653 21.35 -27.76 -19.39
C SER A 653 20.43 -26.97 -18.44
N MET A 654 19.42 -26.28 -18.98
CA MET A 654 18.38 -25.59 -18.19
C MET A 654 17.44 -26.57 -17.46
N LYS A 655 17.05 -27.69 -18.08
CA LYS A 655 16.25 -28.74 -17.43
C LYS A 655 17.03 -29.36 -16.26
N THR A 656 18.28 -29.75 -16.50
CA THR A 656 19.18 -30.28 -15.47
C THR A 656 19.38 -29.28 -14.31
N ALA A 657 19.49 -27.97 -14.59
CA ALA A 657 19.51 -26.94 -13.55
C ALA A 657 18.19 -26.85 -12.74
N SER A 658 17.03 -27.00 -13.39
CA SER A 658 15.73 -27.07 -12.71
C SER A 658 15.60 -28.32 -11.83
N GLU A 659 16.15 -29.44 -12.29
CA GLU A 659 16.17 -30.71 -11.55
C GLU A 659 17.06 -30.60 -10.29
N TYR A 660 18.31 -30.13 -10.42
CA TYR A 660 19.19 -29.88 -9.28
C TYR A 660 18.57 -28.88 -8.26
N LEU A 661 17.98 -27.77 -8.71
CA LEU A 661 17.28 -26.85 -7.81
C LEU A 661 16.09 -27.52 -7.10
N ALA A 662 15.31 -28.36 -7.80
CA ALA A 662 14.22 -29.10 -7.18
C ALA A 662 14.71 -30.13 -6.14
N GLU A 663 15.86 -30.79 -6.38
CA GLU A 663 16.51 -31.71 -5.44
C GLU A 663 17.29 -30.99 -4.31
N HIS A 664 17.30 -29.65 -4.33
CA HIS A 664 17.95 -28.75 -3.36
C HIS A 664 19.50 -28.70 -3.44
N GLU A 665 20.04 -28.85 -4.64
CA GLU A 665 21.47 -28.83 -4.97
C GLU A 665 21.83 -27.56 -5.80
N PRO A 666 21.95 -26.37 -5.16
CA PRO A 666 22.09 -25.11 -5.88
C PRO A 666 23.44 -24.93 -6.59
N ALA A 667 24.54 -25.50 -6.08
CA ALA A 667 25.86 -25.37 -6.69
C ALA A 667 25.96 -26.18 -8.01
N GLU A 668 25.40 -27.39 -8.00
CA GLU A 668 25.23 -28.28 -9.14
C GLU A 668 24.35 -27.64 -10.23
N ALA A 669 23.31 -26.92 -9.79
CA ALA A 669 22.50 -26.08 -10.68
C ALA A 669 23.31 -24.92 -11.29
N VAL A 670 24.09 -24.17 -10.50
CA VAL A 670 24.89 -23.02 -10.97
C VAL A 670 25.89 -23.42 -12.07
N GLY A 671 26.48 -24.62 -11.97
CA GLY A 671 27.32 -25.20 -13.02
C GLY A 671 26.54 -25.52 -14.30
N SER A 672 25.34 -26.08 -14.17
CA SER A 672 24.44 -26.40 -15.29
C SER A 672 23.90 -25.13 -15.98
N GLN A 673 23.58 -24.10 -15.19
CA GLN A 673 23.17 -22.78 -15.68
C GLN A 673 24.29 -22.08 -16.44
N ALA A 674 25.55 -22.22 -16.01
CA ALA A 674 26.69 -21.68 -16.75
C ALA A 674 26.82 -22.30 -18.16
N GLN A 675 26.57 -23.61 -18.30
CA GLN A 675 26.53 -24.29 -19.61
C GLN A 675 25.38 -23.78 -20.48
N ALA A 676 24.21 -23.49 -19.90
CA ALA A 676 23.09 -22.90 -20.62
C ALA A 676 23.42 -21.49 -21.15
N ILE A 677 24.05 -20.62 -20.35
CA ILE A 677 24.49 -19.27 -20.77
C ILE A 677 25.54 -19.37 -21.88
N GLU A 678 26.51 -20.29 -21.76
CA GLU A 678 27.51 -20.51 -22.80
C GLU A 678 26.90 -21.04 -24.12
N GLY A 679 25.88 -21.91 -24.04
CA GLY A 679 25.12 -22.37 -25.20
C GLY A 679 24.36 -21.24 -25.90
N LEU A 680 23.64 -20.41 -25.14
CA LEU A 680 22.93 -19.25 -25.66
C LEU A 680 23.90 -18.21 -26.27
N ASP A 681 24.97 -17.84 -25.56
CA ASP A 681 25.93 -16.86 -26.08
C ASP A 681 26.64 -17.33 -27.35
N GLN A 682 26.90 -18.63 -27.51
CA GLN A 682 27.43 -19.13 -28.79
C GLN A 682 26.43 -18.92 -29.93
N MET A 683 25.12 -19.08 -29.70
CA MET A 683 24.09 -18.77 -30.70
C MET A 683 24.01 -17.27 -30.97
N THR A 684 23.96 -16.44 -29.93
CA THR A 684 24.00 -14.97 -30.01
C THR A 684 25.21 -14.53 -30.84
N THR A 685 26.41 -14.96 -30.47
CA THR A 685 27.69 -14.62 -31.15
C THR A 685 27.71 -15.00 -32.63
N VAL A 686 27.09 -16.12 -33.01
CA VAL A 686 26.95 -16.51 -34.43
C VAL A 686 26.02 -15.55 -35.18
N LEU A 687 24.87 -15.21 -34.60
CA LEU A 687 23.81 -14.41 -35.24
C LEU A 687 24.06 -12.88 -35.18
N THR A 688 24.74 -12.37 -34.16
CA THR A 688 24.97 -10.93 -33.95
C THR A 688 25.85 -10.31 -35.05
N PRO A 689 25.47 -9.16 -35.65
CA PRO A 689 26.31 -8.41 -36.59
C PRO A 689 27.70 -8.05 -36.05
N TYR A 690 28.63 -7.73 -36.96
CA TYR A 690 30.00 -7.35 -36.58
C TYR A 690 30.04 -6.14 -35.62
N ALA A 691 29.33 -5.06 -35.94
CA ALA A 691 29.31 -3.84 -35.13
C ALA A 691 28.73 -4.09 -33.72
N ASP A 692 27.60 -4.81 -33.66
CA ASP A 692 26.94 -5.15 -32.40
C ASP A 692 27.82 -6.06 -31.52
N LEU A 693 28.60 -6.97 -32.13
CA LEU A 693 29.57 -7.81 -31.42
C LEU A 693 30.76 -7.00 -30.87
N VAL A 694 31.22 -5.97 -31.61
CA VAL A 694 32.20 -4.99 -31.09
C VAL A 694 31.62 -4.25 -29.88
N HIS A 695 30.37 -3.78 -29.96
CA HIS A 695 29.71 -3.10 -28.83
C HIS A 695 29.47 -4.02 -27.62
N LYS A 696 29.01 -5.27 -27.81
CA LYS A 696 28.89 -6.29 -26.73
C LYS A 696 30.24 -6.52 -26.04
N SER A 697 31.31 -6.61 -26.83
CA SER A 697 32.68 -6.79 -26.33
C SER A 697 33.21 -5.62 -25.52
N VAL A 698 33.06 -4.37 -26.00
CA VAL A 698 33.46 -3.16 -25.25
C VAL A 698 32.67 -3.05 -23.94
N ALA A 699 31.35 -3.28 -23.97
CA ALA A 699 30.49 -3.17 -22.80
C ALA A 699 30.88 -4.18 -21.70
N ARG A 700 31.00 -5.47 -22.05
CA ARG A 700 31.41 -6.52 -21.10
C ARG A 700 32.84 -6.32 -20.59
N GLN A 701 33.79 -5.94 -21.46
CA GLN A 701 35.17 -5.70 -21.02
C GLN A 701 35.24 -4.53 -20.01
N LYS A 702 34.44 -3.48 -20.20
CA LYS A 702 34.33 -2.36 -19.28
C LYS A 702 33.67 -2.72 -17.94
N GLU A 703 32.67 -3.61 -17.95
CA GLU A 703 32.08 -4.20 -16.75
C GLU A 703 33.13 -4.95 -15.92
N LEU A 704 33.90 -5.84 -16.55
CA LEU A 704 34.91 -6.68 -15.89
C LEU A 704 36.09 -5.86 -15.33
N VAL A 705 36.57 -4.85 -16.06
CA VAL A 705 37.54 -3.86 -15.54
C VAL A 705 36.98 -3.15 -14.30
N GLY A 706 35.70 -2.78 -14.33
CA GLY A 706 35.01 -2.13 -13.20
C GLY A 706 34.96 -3.02 -11.95
N GLN A 707 34.65 -4.31 -12.12
CA GLN A 707 34.59 -5.29 -11.02
C GLN A 707 35.97 -5.48 -10.35
N VAL A 708 37.02 -5.74 -11.14
CA VAL A 708 38.37 -5.99 -10.61
C VAL A 708 38.99 -4.72 -9.99
N ASN A 709 38.77 -3.55 -10.59
CA ASN A 709 39.18 -2.25 -10.03
C ASN A 709 38.39 -1.90 -8.76
N GLY A 710 37.13 -2.35 -8.65
CA GLY A 710 36.36 -2.30 -7.41
C GLY A 710 37.01 -3.13 -6.29
N ALA A 711 37.30 -4.40 -6.57
CA ALA A 711 37.90 -5.34 -5.62
C ALA A 711 39.33 -4.95 -5.16
N LEU A 712 40.12 -4.32 -6.04
CA LEU A 712 41.48 -3.88 -5.73
C LEU A 712 41.56 -2.57 -4.92
N LYS A 713 40.45 -1.84 -4.73
CA LYS A 713 40.44 -0.65 -3.88
C LYS A 713 40.43 -1.05 -2.40
N PRO A 714 41.40 -0.63 -1.58
CA PRO A 714 41.39 -0.95 -0.16
C PRO A 714 40.19 -0.28 0.51
N VAL A 715 39.29 -1.11 1.06
CA VAL A 715 38.40 -0.68 2.14
C VAL A 715 39.30 -0.14 3.24
N LYS A 716 39.13 1.13 3.61
CA LYS A 716 39.92 1.71 4.69
C LYS A 716 39.56 1.01 5.99
N PRO A 717 40.55 0.55 6.78
CA PRO A 717 40.31 0.24 8.18
C PRO A 717 39.76 1.49 8.87
N SER A 718 38.77 1.32 9.74
CA SER A 718 38.54 2.26 10.84
C SER A 718 39.71 2.13 11.82
N ASP A 719 40.28 3.25 12.27
CA ASP A 719 41.51 3.30 13.09
C ASP A 719 41.31 2.86 14.56
N ASP A 720 40.42 1.90 14.82
CA ASP A 720 40.05 1.38 16.14
C ASP A 720 40.22 -0.16 16.21
N ALA A 721 41.47 -0.62 16.16
CA ALA A 721 41.83 -2.04 16.17
C ALA A 721 42.94 -2.36 17.20
N THR A 722 42.79 -1.88 18.45
CA THR A 722 43.72 -2.20 19.55
C THR A 722 43.03 -2.25 20.93
N GLU A 723 42.70 -3.46 21.41
CA GLU A 723 43.01 -4.01 22.76
C GLU A 723 42.28 -5.35 23.04
N ALA A 724 42.80 -6.14 24.00
CA ALA A 724 42.18 -7.24 24.78
C ALA A 724 41.31 -8.33 24.06
N SER A 725 41.68 -9.63 24.00
CA SER A 725 41.72 -10.66 25.09
C SER A 725 40.37 -10.88 25.79
N GLU A 726 39.83 -12.08 26.04
CA GLU A 726 40.33 -13.48 25.98
C GLU A 726 39.12 -14.48 25.79
N PRO A 727 39.31 -15.80 25.59
CA PRO A 727 38.22 -16.73 25.24
C PRO A 727 37.53 -17.40 26.45
N VAL A 728 36.21 -17.66 26.34
CA VAL A 728 35.42 -18.50 27.27
C VAL A 728 34.54 -19.46 26.47
N THR A 729 34.19 -20.61 27.06
CA THR A 729 33.79 -21.83 26.35
C THR A 729 32.40 -22.37 26.69
N ASP A 730 31.88 -23.15 25.74
CA ASP A 730 31.03 -24.35 25.90
C ASP A 730 29.49 -24.19 25.90
N ALA A 731 28.84 -25.31 25.58
CA ALA A 731 27.55 -25.42 24.91
C ALA A 731 26.29 -25.17 25.76
N THR A 732 25.21 -24.80 25.05
CA THR A 732 24.05 -25.71 24.89
C THR A 732 23.31 -25.41 23.58
N ALA A 733 22.73 -26.43 22.97
CA ALA A 733 21.85 -26.32 21.79
C ALA A 733 20.57 -27.11 22.02
N ASP A 734 19.42 -26.59 21.54
CA ASP A 734 18.41 -27.32 20.74
C ASP A 734 17.06 -26.56 20.62
N VAL A 735 16.56 -26.41 19.38
CA VAL A 735 15.13 -26.48 18.94
C VAL A 735 14.10 -25.51 19.59
N ALA A 736 13.28 -24.71 18.88
CA ALA A 736 12.99 -24.45 17.45
C ALA A 736 12.44 -22.99 17.29
N LEU A 737 12.51 -22.24 16.17
CA LEU A 737 12.28 -22.45 14.71
C LEU A 737 10.81 -22.18 14.26
N ALA A 738 10.65 -21.46 13.13
CA ALA A 738 9.43 -20.87 12.51
C ALA A 738 8.93 -19.55 13.15
N ASP A 739 8.59 -18.47 12.43
CA ASP A 739 8.58 -18.19 10.97
C ASP A 739 9.24 -16.82 10.66
N ARG A 740 9.93 -16.68 9.51
CA ARG A 740 10.57 -15.41 9.10
C ARG A 740 10.75 -15.32 7.57
N GLU A 741 9.79 -14.73 6.87
CA GLU A 741 9.85 -14.51 5.40
C GLU A 741 11.12 -13.73 5.03
N ALA A 742 11.92 -14.33 4.14
CA ALA A 742 13.28 -13.87 3.84
C ALA A 742 13.29 -13.05 2.55
N ALA A 743 13.18 -11.73 2.68
CA ALA A 743 13.56 -10.82 1.60
C ALA A 743 15.06 -11.04 1.23
N PRO A 744 15.44 -10.89 -0.05
CA PRO A 744 16.82 -11.07 -0.46
C PRO A 744 17.69 -9.92 0.05
N VAL A 745 18.35 -10.14 1.19
CA VAL A 745 19.48 -9.30 1.59
C VAL A 745 20.57 -9.45 0.53
N GLU A 746 20.78 -8.37 -0.24
CA GLU A 746 21.97 -8.17 -1.07
C GLU A 746 23.16 -7.91 -0.14
N THR A 747 23.78 -9.00 0.32
CA THR A 747 25.11 -8.96 0.90
C THR A 747 26.08 -8.35 -0.12
N PRO A 748 27.01 -7.45 0.30
CA PRO A 748 28.06 -6.98 -0.60
C PRO A 748 28.77 -8.19 -1.22
N VAL A 749 28.66 -8.32 -2.55
CA VAL A 749 29.20 -9.49 -3.25
C VAL A 749 30.72 -9.46 -3.15
N GLU A 750 31.27 -10.36 -2.34
CA GLU A 750 32.71 -10.62 -2.33
C GLU A 750 33.13 -11.02 -3.74
N HIS A 751 34.13 -10.32 -4.29
CA HIS A 751 34.46 -10.43 -5.71
C HIS A 751 35.03 -11.81 -6.02
N ASP A 752 34.20 -12.67 -6.62
CA ASP A 752 34.59 -13.99 -7.11
C ASP A 752 35.49 -13.87 -8.36
N PRO A 753 36.79 -14.22 -8.25
CA PRO A 753 37.70 -14.16 -9.38
C PRO A 753 37.38 -15.22 -10.44
N ALA A 754 36.78 -16.36 -10.06
CA ALA A 754 36.43 -17.43 -10.98
C ALA A 754 35.19 -17.07 -11.83
N GLU A 755 34.21 -16.37 -11.27
CA GLU A 755 33.11 -15.76 -12.03
C GLU A 755 33.64 -14.76 -13.06
N THR A 756 34.54 -13.89 -12.63
CA THR A 756 35.15 -12.87 -13.49
C THR A 756 36.01 -13.52 -14.58
N ALA A 757 36.79 -14.55 -14.26
CA ALA A 757 37.56 -15.36 -15.22
C ALA A 757 36.64 -16.07 -16.24
N TRP A 758 35.54 -16.66 -15.78
CA TRP A 758 34.54 -17.30 -16.65
C TRP A 758 33.93 -16.27 -17.61
N ARG A 759 33.49 -15.10 -17.13
CA ARG A 759 32.99 -14.00 -17.99
C ARG A 759 34.06 -13.45 -18.94
N GLN A 760 35.32 -13.41 -18.53
CA GLN A 760 36.45 -12.95 -19.35
C GLN A 760 36.63 -13.82 -20.62
N ARG A 761 36.35 -15.13 -20.53
CA ARG A 761 36.41 -16.08 -21.67
C ARG A 761 35.32 -15.84 -22.74
N PHE A 762 34.23 -15.14 -22.41
CA PHE A 762 33.24 -14.72 -23.40
C PHE A 762 33.83 -13.65 -24.32
N VAL A 763 34.49 -12.63 -23.76
CA VAL A 763 35.19 -11.59 -24.52
C VAL A 763 36.28 -12.21 -25.40
N GLU A 764 36.93 -13.31 -24.97
CA GLU A 764 37.91 -14.04 -25.78
C GLU A 764 37.27 -14.63 -27.05
N ARG A 765 36.15 -15.34 -26.88
CA ARG A 765 35.37 -15.91 -28.01
C ARG A 765 34.89 -14.82 -28.95
N TRP A 766 34.32 -13.74 -28.41
CA TRP A 766 33.80 -12.64 -29.20
C TRP A 766 34.89 -11.94 -29.99
N ALA A 767 36.07 -11.70 -29.41
CA ALA A 767 37.23 -11.16 -30.13
C ALA A 767 37.68 -12.08 -31.28
N SER A 768 37.71 -13.40 -31.05
CA SER A 768 38.09 -14.37 -32.09
C SER A 768 37.07 -14.41 -33.25
N VAL A 769 35.76 -14.41 -32.93
CA VAL A 769 34.68 -14.37 -33.93
C VAL A 769 34.61 -13.01 -34.65
N MET A 770 34.86 -11.91 -33.95
CA MET A 770 34.95 -10.55 -34.50
C MET A 770 36.06 -10.47 -35.57
N VAL A 771 37.24 -11.03 -35.31
CA VAL A 771 38.34 -11.15 -36.30
C VAL A 771 37.90 -11.99 -37.51
N GLY A 772 37.14 -13.06 -37.29
CA GLY A 772 36.58 -13.88 -38.37
C GLY A 772 35.59 -13.10 -39.25
N LYS A 773 34.59 -12.46 -38.63
CA LYS A 773 33.57 -11.63 -39.30
C LYS A 773 34.20 -10.44 -40.04
N ALA A 774 35.21 -9.80 -39.47
CA ALA A 774 35.96 -8.72 -40.12
C ALA A 774 36.70 -9.19 -41.39
N LYS A 775 37.42 -10.32 -41.32
CA LYS A 775 38.11 -10.90 -42.50
C LYS A 775 37.15 -11.30 -43.61
N GLN A 776 35.95 -11.76 -43.26
CA GLN A 776 34.91 -12.10 -44.23
C GLN A 776 34.25 -10.84 -44.82
N GLY A 777 33.92 -9.84 -44.01
CA GLY A 777 33.36 -8.57 -44.45
C GLY A 777 34.28 -7.83 -45.43
N LEU A 778 35.56 -7.68 -45.08
CA LEU A 778 36.56 -7.03 -45.94
C LEU A 778 36.80 -7.76 -47.28
N LYS A 779 36.57 -9.07 -47.33
CA LYS A 779 36.64 -9.86 -48.57
C LYS A 779 35.43 -9.64 -49.48
N ASN A 780 34.26 -9.36 -48.90
CA ASN A 780 33.00 -9.15 -49.62
C ASN A 780 32.75 -7.67 -49.97
N MET A 781 33.46 -6.73 -49.33
CA MET A 781 33.35 -5.29 -49.59
C MET A 781 33.91 -4.91 -50.97
N PRO A 782 33.28 -3.95 -51.69
CA PRO A 782 33.86 -3.39 -52.90
C PRO A 782 35.21 -2.68 -52.61
N PRO A 783 36.09 -2.55 -53.62
CA PRO A 783 37.27 -1.70 -53.50
C PRO A 783 36.86 -0.23 -53.36
N PRO A 784 37.65 0.63 -52.67
CA PRO A 784 37.36 2.05 -52.58
C PRO A 784 37.38 2.71 -53.96
N GLU A 785 36.38 3.54 -54.25
CA GLU A 785 36.38 4.39 -55.45
C GLU A 785 37.46 5.48 -55.30
N PRO A 786 38.22 5.81 -56.36
CA PRO A 786 39.23 6.86 -56.29
C PRO A 786 38.57 8.24 -56.23
N GLU A 787 38.97 9.08 -55.27
CA GLU A 787 38.50 10.46 -55.12
C GLU A 787 38.70 11.27 -56.42
N THR A 788 37.60 11.56 -57.13
CA THR A 788 37.59 12.54 -58.21
C THR A 788 37.34 13.93 -57.64
N PRO A 789 38.24 14.92 -57.82
CA PRO A 789 38.06 16.24 -57.24
C PRO A 789 36.88 16.99 -57.90
N GLU A 790 35.98 17.54 -57.08
CA GLU A 790 34.82 18.29 -57.56
C GLU A 790 35.24 19.59 -58.26
N THR A 791 35.02 19.66 -59.58
CA THR A 791 35.25 20.88 -60.36
C THR A 791 34.02 21.79 -60.34
N THR A 792 34.06 22.85 -59.55
CA THR A 792 33.00 23.89 -59.53
C THR A 792 33.12 24.84 -60.72
N GLU A 793 32.23 24.71 -61.72
CA GLU A 793 32.00 25.74 -62.75
C GLU A 793 30.60 26.38 -62.60
N PRO A 794 30.47 27.72 -62.64
CA PRO A 794 29.18 28.41 -62.60
C PRO A 794 28.59 28.61 -63.99
N THR A 795 27.35 28.15 -64.22
CA THR A 795 26.62 28.39 -65.48
C THR A 795 25.42 29.32 -65.30
N ASN A 796 25.32 30.33 -66.17
CA ASN A 796 24.28 31.36 -66.19
C ASN A 796 23.30 31.12 -67.38
N PRO A 797 21.96 31.23 -67.19
CA PRO A 797 21.01 31.01 -68.29
C PRO A 797 20.20 32.27 -68.72
N GLU A 798 20.37 32.68 -69.98
CA GLU A 798 19.37 33.43 -70.78
C GLU A 798 19.05 32.63 -72.05
N ALA A 799 17.76 32.39 -72.39
CA ALA A 799 17.25 32.15 -73.77
C ALA A 799 15.73 31.80 -73.85
N THR A 800 14.87 32.81 -73.77
CA THR A 800 13.78 33.12 -74.72
C THR A 800 12.92 32.02 -75.43
N ALA A 801 11.68 31.86 -74.93
CA ALA A 801 10.38 31.79 -75.64
C ALA A 801 9.91 30.56 -76.49
N GLY A 802 8.61 30.25 -76.36
CA GLY A 802 7.84 29.34 -77.23
C GLY A 802 6.34 29.20 -76.86
N GLN A 803 5.47 29.89 -77.61
CA GLN A 803 3.98 29.88 -77.71
C GLN A 803 3.25 28.54 -77.38
N THR A 804 1.98 28.41 -76.94
CA THR A 804 0.73 29.24 -76.93
C THR A 804 -0.33 28.56 -75.99
N GLU A 805 -1.53 29.05 -75.60
CA GLU A 805 -2.34 30.29 -75.75
C GLU A 805 -3.42 30.38 -74.61
N LYS A 806 -3.96 31.60 -74.35
CA LYS A 806 -5.24 31.98 -73.66
C LYS A 806 -5.93 31.02 -72.65
N SER A 807 -6.07 31.48 -71.40
CA SER A 807 -7.36 32.05 -70.88
C SER A 807 -7.21 32.70 -69.50
N ASP A 808 -7.70 33.94 -69.35
CA ASP A 808 -7.75 34.77 -68.13
C ASP A 808 -9.25 35.08 -67.78
N PRO A 809 -9.64 35.50 -66.55
CA PRO A 809 -8.86 36.36 -65.63
C PRO A 809 -8.88 35.98 -64.13
N ASP A 810 -8.31 36.88 -63.32
CA ASP A 810 -8.23 36.94 -61.84
C ASP A 810 -7.29 35.87 -61.20
N GLY A 811 -6.28 36.21 -60.38
CA GLY A 811 -5.72 37.52 -60.02
C GLY A 811 -4.67 37.40 -58.89
N GLU A 812 -3.61 38.22 -58.95
CA GLU A 812 -2.52 38.40 -57.94
C GLU A 812 -1.53 37.23 -57.69
N GLY A 813 -0.26 37.57 -57.38
CA GLY A 813 0.66 36.71 -56.62
C GLY A 813 1.76 35.92 -57.37
N GLU A 814 2.83 36.58 -57.85
CA GLU A 814 4.11 35.88 -58.05
C GLU A 814 4.76 35.51 -56.71
N LEU A 815 5.13 34.24 -56.48
CA LEU A 815 6.20 33.87 -55.53
C LEU A 815 6.78 32.45 -55.80
N GLY A 816 7.18 32.20 -57.05
CA GLY A 816 7.56 30.86 -57.54
C GLY A 816 9.05 30.63 -57.81
N LYS A 817 9.98 30.99 -56.89
CA LYS A 817 11.43 30.65 -56.99
C LYS A 817 12.26 30.99 -55.73
N ALA A 818 12.23 30.13 -54.69
CA ALA A 818 13.30 30.00 -53.69
C ALA A 818 13.00 28.84 -52.71
N LEU A 819 13.87 27.83 -52.68
CA LEU A 819 14.15 26.82 -51.62
C LEU A 819 14.43 25.43 -52.21
N VAL A 820 15.69 25.24 -52.64
CA VAL A 820 16.34 23.92 -52.66
C VAL A 820 17.65 24.13 -51.89
N ALA A 821 17.64 23.75 -50.62
CA ALA A 821 18.79 23.85 -49.73
C ALA A 821 18.98 22.49 -49.06
N GLY A 822 20.16 21.90 -49.29
CA GLY A 822 20.63 20.56 -48.87
C GLY A 822 19.72 19.70 -47.99
N THR A 823 18.99 18.77 -48.62
CA THR A 823 18.92 17.42 -48.05
C THR A 823 20.30 16.76 -48.26
N PRO A 824 20.91 16.12 -47.24
CA PRO A 824 22.12 15.33 -47.47
C PRO A 824 21.82 14.20 -48.47
N ASP A 825 22.79 13.87 -49.33
CA ASP A 825 22.67 12.73 -50.24
C ASP A 825 22.70 11.42 -49.43
N PRO A 826 21.63 10.59 -49.46
CA PRO A 826 21.62 9.31 -48.74
C PRO A 826 22.73 8.36 -49.22
N GLN A 827 23.23 8.51 -50.45
CA GLN A 827 24.35 7.72 -50.94
C GLN A 827 25.68 8.18 -50.32
N ALA A 828 25.85 9.47 -50.03
CA ALA A 828 27.02 10.00 -49.34
C ALA A 828 27.06 9.58 -47.86
N GLU A 829 25.92 9.55 -47.16
CA GLU A 829 25.83 9.01 -45.81
C GLU A 829 26.11 7.49 -45.78
N ALA A 830 25.54 6.73 -46.73
CA ALA A 830 25.80 5.30 -46.86
C ALA A 830 27.29 4.98 -47.13
N ARG A 831 27.96 5.77 -48.00
CA ARG A 831 29.41 5.66 -48.25
C ARG A 831 30.21 5.88 -46.95
N LYS A 832 29.95 6.96 -46.21
CA LYS A 832 30.61 7.24 -44.91
C LYS A 832 30.41 6.12 -43.89
N GLN A 833 29.21 5.55 -43.80
CA GLN A 833 28.93 4.41 -42.92
C GLN A 833 29.68 3.14 -43.37
N GLN A 834 29.76 2.89 -44.67
CA GLN A 834 30.50 1.77 -45.24
C GLN A 834 32.02 1.90 -45.03
N GLU A 835 32.56 3.12 -45.14
CA GLU A 835 33.96 3.45 -44.86
C GLU A 835 34.29 3.31 -43.37
N ALA A 836 33.46 3.82 -42.47
CA ALA A 836 33.62 3.66 -41.02
C ALA A 836 33.55 2.19 -40.59
N LEU A 837 32.65 1.41 -41.18
CA LEU A 837 32.57 -0.04 -40.98
C LEU A 837 33.85 -0.75 -41.47
N ARG A 838 34.39 -0.32 -42.61
CA ARG A 838 35.65 -0.85 -43.17
C ARG A 838 36.85 -0.57 -42.25
N GLU A 839 37.03 0.69 -41.82
CA GLU A 839 38.12 1.10 -40.92
C GLU A 839 38.07 0.30 -39.61
N SER A 840 36.87 0.10 -39.04
CA SER A 840 36.69 -0.75 -37.86
C SER A 840 37.11 -2.20 -38.13
N MET A 841 36.69 -2.80 -39.25
CA MET A 841 37.07 -4.17 -39.60
C MET A 841 38.59 -4.31 -39.84
N GLU A 842 39.24 -3.34 -40.49
CA GLU A 842 40.68 -3.35 -40.71
C GLU A 842 41.44 -3.28 -39.36
N LEU A 843 40.99 -2.41 -38.44
CA LEU A 843 41.50 -2.35 -37.06
C LEU A 843 41.23 -3.64 -36.25
N ALA A 844 40.11 -4.31 -36.45
CA ALA A 844 39.83 -5.60 -35.81
C ALA A 844 40.77 -6.71 -36.31
N VAL A 845 41.13 -6.69 -37.61
CA VAL A 845 42.13 -7.64 -38.16
C VAL A 845 43.54 -7.34 -37.64
N GLU A 846 43.88 -6.06 -37.40
CA GLU A 846 45.16 -5.64 -36.82
C GLU A 846 45.26 -6.00 -35.32
N HIS A 847 44.29 -5.60 -34.50
CA HIS A 847 44.39 -5.64 -33.03
C HIS A 847 43.62 -6.78 -32.35
N GLY A 848 42.62 -7.37 -33.01
CA GLY A 848 41.80 -8.44 -32.42
C GLY A 848 42.59 -9.67 -31.93
N PRO A 849 43.67 -10.12 -32.60
CA PRO A 849 44.53 -11.19 -32.07
C PRO A 849 45.24 -10.82 -30.76
N GLU A 850 45.59 -9.55 -30.58
CA GLU A 850 46.23 -9.05 -29.36
C GLU A 850 45.21 -8.84 -28.23
N VAL A 851 44.00 -8.37 -28.56
CA VAL A 851 42.86 -8.40 -27.62
C VAL A 851 42.64 -9.83 -27.12
N GLN A 852 42.57 -10.82 -28.02
CA GLN A 852 42.38 -12.23 -27.63
C GLN A 852 43.51 -12.70 -26.68
N ARG A 853 44.77 -12.35 -27.00
CA ARG A 853 45.94 -12.69 -26.16
C ARG A 853 45.85 -12.07 -24.76
N LEU A 854 45.54 -10.77 -24.66
CA LEU A 854 45.44 -10.04 -23.39
C LEU A 854 44.26 -10.53 -22.54
N VAL A 855 43.11 -10.80 -23.18
CA VAL A 855 41.90 -11.31 -22.53
C VAL A 855 42.12 -12.72 -21.98
N ALA A 856 42.72 -13.64 -22.74
CA ALA A 856 43.07 -14.98 -22.26
C ALA A 856 44.10 -14.92 -21.12
N GLN A 857 45.07 -14.00 -21.22
CA GLN A 857 46.06 -13.77 -20.17
C GLN A 857 45.47 -13.12 -18.90
N ALA A 858 44.40 -12.33 -19.01
CA ALA A 858 43.67 -11.81 -17.86
C ALA A 858 42.81 -12.90 -17.19
N ALA A 859 42.14 -13.75 -17.99
CA ALA A 859 41.36 -14.87 -17.47
C ALA A 859 42.24 -15.83 -16.64
N ALA A 860 43.42 -16.21 -17.17
CA ALA A 860 44.36 -17.07 -16.46
C ALA A 860 44.93 -16.45 -15.17
N ASP A 861 45.10 -15.12 -15.11
CA ASP A 861 45.48 -14.44 -13.88
C ASP A 861 44.34 -14.44 -12.84
N LEU A 862 43.09 -14.31 -13.28
CA LEU A 862 41.91 -14.35 -12.40
C LEU A 862 41.65 -15.78 -11.88
N ASP A 863 41.84 -16.81 -12.71
CA ASP A 863 41.84 -18.22 -12.29
C ASP A 863 42.91 -18.49 -11.20
N ASP A 864 44.09 -17.85 -11.31
CA ASP A 864 45.17 -17.87 -10.32
C ASP A 864 44.94 -16.93 -9.10
N GLN A 865 43.80 -16.23 -9.02
CA GLN A 865 43.48 -15.19 -8.02
C GLN A 865 44.44 -13.98 -8.00
N ARG A 866 45.19 -13.73 -9.09
CA ARG A 866 46.16 -12.63 -9.25
C ARG A 866 45.53 -11.37 -9.84
N LEU A 867 44.50 -10.82 -9.17
CA LEU A 867 43.73 -9.64 -9.62
C LEU A 867 44.62 -8.46 -10.07
N ALA A 868 45.71 -8.20 -9.35
CA ALA A 868 46.63 -7.08 -9.63
C ALA A 868 47.46 -7.27 -10.92
N ASP A 869 47.69 -8.51 -11.36
CA ASP A 869 48.30 -8.83 -12.65
C ASP A 869 47.27 -8.76 -13.78
N ALA A 870 46.01 -9.12 -13.48
CA ALA A 870 44.91 -9.17 -14.43
C ALA A 870 44.45 -7.77 -14.88
N LEU A 871 44.25 -6.83 -13.94
CA LEU A 871 43.66 -5.51 -14.23
C LEU A 871 44.39 -4.74 -15.36
N PRO A 872 45.74 -4.61 -15.37
CA PRO A 872 46.43 -3.92 -16.47
C PRO A 872 46.19 -4.57 -17.84
N ARG A 873 46.06 -5.90 -17.91
CA ARG A 873 45.76 -6.63 -19.15
C ARG A 873 44.32 -6.42 -19.59
N GLN A 874 43.38 -6.34 -18.64
CA GLN A 874 41.99 -6.00 -18.91
C GLN A 874 41.84 -4.56 -19.43
N GLU A 875 42.56 -3.60 -18.86
CA GLU A 875 42.58 -2.19 -19.29
C GLU A 875 43.20 -2.04 -20.70
N GLU A 876 44.29 -2.74 -21.00
CA GLU A 876 44.91 -2.72 -22.33
C GLU A 876 44.00 -3.37 -23.39
N ALA A 877 43.35 -4.50 -23.07
CA ALA A 877 42.35 -5.13 -23.92
C ALA A 877 41.13 -4.22 -24.17
N LEU A 878 40.63 -3.52 -23.13
CA LEU A 878 39.55 -2.54 -23.26
C LEU A 878 39.95 -1.42 -24.24
N ARG A 879 41.16 -0.88 -24.07
CA ARG A 879 41.68 0.22 -24.92
C ARG A 879 41.82 -0.17 -26.39
N LEU A 880 42.19 -1.41 -26.68
CA LEU A 880 42.24 -1.93 -28.05
C LEU A 880 40.82 -2.17 -28.61
N LEU A 881 39.88 -2.69 -27.82
CA LEU A 881 38.47 -2.82 -28.21
C LEU A 881 37.81 -1.46 -28.47
N GLU A 882 38.09 -0.44 -27.64
CA GLU A 882 37.63 0.92 -27.86
C GLU A 882 38.22 1.52 -29.15
N LYS A 883 39.49 1.24 -29.48
CA LYS A 883 40.10 1.63 -30.76
C LYS A 883 39.39 1.00 -31.96
N ILE A 884 39.03 -0.29 -31.88
CA ILE A 884 38.26 -1.00 -32.92
C ILE A 884 36.84 -0.40 -33.07
N ALA A 885 36.23 0.01 -31.96
CA ALA A 885 34.89 0.60 -31.95
C ALA A 885 34.85 2.08 -32.39
N GLU A 886 35.97 2.81 -32.35
CA GLU A 886 35.99 4.27 -32.56
C GLU A 886 35.47 4.72 -33.93
N PRO A 887 35.81 4.09 -35.07
CA PRO A 887 35.26 4.48 -36.37
C PRO A 887 33.73 4.40 -36.42
N LEU A 888 33.14 3.38 -35.79
CA LEU A 888 31.69 3.14 -35.75
C LEU A 888 30.92 4.26 -35.03
N LYS A 889 31.59 5.05 -34.16
CA LYS A 889 30.98 6.17 -33.44
C LYS A 889 30.85 7.43 -34.30
N ARG A 890 31.73 7.63 -35.28
CA ARG A 890 31.88 8.90 -36.02
C ARG A 890 30.60 9.33 -36.77
N PRO A 891 29.89 8.45 -37.52
CA PRO A 891 28.72 8.86 -38.30
C PRO A 891 27.60 9.51 -37.46
N ASN A 892 27.37 8.99 -36.24
CA ASN A 892 26.30 9.48 -35.37
C ASN A 892 26.61 10.86 -34.75
N GLN A 893 27.89 11.19 -34.54
CA GLN A 893 28.28 12.49 -33.97
C GLN A 893 28.17 13.62 -35.00
N ASP A 894 28.58 13.39 -36.24
CA ASP A 894 28.38 14.31 -37.36
C ASP A 894 26.89 14.62 -37.55
N GLN A 895 26.05 13.58 -37.57
CA GLN A 895 24.60 13.71 -37.79
C GLN A 895 23.89 14.45 -36.64
N GLN A 896 24.31 14.24 -35.38
CA GLN A 896 23.79 15.03 -34.24
C GLN A 896 24.18 16.51 -34.33
N GLN A 897 25.43 16.83 -34.72
CA GLN A 897 25.88 18.21 -34.88
C GLN A 897 25.17 18.91 -36.05
N GLN A 898 24.97 18.22 -37.18
CA GLN A 898 24.23 18.75 -38.32
C GLN A 898 22.76 19.01 -37.98
N ASN A 899 22.07 18.09 -37.31
CA ASN A 899 20.68 18.29 -36.86
C ASN A 899 20.52 19.48 -35.89
N GLN A 900 21.49 19.70 -34.99
CA GLN A 900 21.50 20.88 -34.11
C GLN A 900 21.74 22.18 -34.88
N GLN A 901 22.63 22.19 -35.89
CA GLN A 901 22.84 23.35 -36.75
C GLN A 901 21.61 23.65 -37.63
N GLN A 902 20.94 22.61 -38.15
CA GLN A 902 19.71 22.73 -38.91
C GLN A 902 18.60 23.38 -38.07
N GLN A 903 18.35 22.89 -36.85
CA GLN A 903 17.38 23.49 -35.92
C GLN A 903 17.71 24.95 -35.56
N GLN A 904 18.99 25.29 -35.40
CA GLN A 904 19.40 26.68 -35.14
C GLN A 904 19.12 27.60 -36.34
N GLN A 905 19.31 27.11 -37.58
CA GLN A 905 18.97 27.87 -38.79
C GLN A 905 17.46 27.96 -39.03
N ASP A 906 16.70 26.90 -38.78
CA ASP A 906 15.25 26.90 -38.92
C ASP A 906 14.58 27.85 -37.92
N ASN A 907 15.03 27.87 -36.66
CA ASN A 907 14.58 28.86 -35.66
C ASN A 907 14.88 30.30 -36.12
N GLN A 908 16.12 30.58 -36.55
CA GLN A 908 16.50 31.90 -37.07
C GLN A 908 15.70 32.32 -38.32
N GLN A 909 15.24 31.37 -39.13
CA GLN A 909 14.36 31.64 -40.27
C GLN A 909 12.88 31.79 -39.89
N GLN A 910 12.41 31.18 -38.80
CA GLN A 910 11.06 31.42 -38.28
C GLN A 910 10.94 32.80 -37.64
N ASP A 911 11.93 33.20 -36.82
CA ASP A 911 11.97 34.53 -36.17
C ASP A 911 11.96 35.70 -37.18
N GLN A 912 12.45 35.49 -38.41
CA GLN A 912 12.44 36.50 -39.47
C GLN A 912 11.17 36.54 -40.33
N LYS A 913 10.24 35.58 -40.18
CA LYS A 913 9.11 35.39 -41.11
C LYS A 913 7.72 35.74 -40.56
N ASN A 914 7.55 36.03 -39.27
CA ASN A 914 6.19 36.22 -38.72
C ASN A 914 6.08 37.21 -37.52
N PRO A 915 5.96 38.53 -37.76
CA PRO A 915 5.82 39.53 -36.70
C PRO A 915 4.59 39.31 -35.78
N ASP A 916 3.46 38.84 -36.34
CA ASP A 916 2.16 38.74 -35.66
C ASP A 916 2.09 37.64 -34.57
N GLN A 917 3.20 36.90 -34.33
CA GLN A 917 3.32 36.00 -33.18
C GLN A 917 3.95 36.68 -31.95
N GLN A 918 4.67 37.79 -32.12
CA GLN A 918 5.29 38.52 -31.01
C GLN A 918 4.21 39.14 -30.11
N ASP A 919 3.29 39.92 -30.68
CA ASP A 919 2.14 40.52 -29.99
C ASP A 919 1.30 39.51 -29.20
N LYS A 920 1.22 38.26 -29.67
CA LYS A 920 0.47 37.18 -28.98
C LYS A 920 1.23 36.58 -27.81
N LYS A 921 2.56 36.44 -27.90
CA LYS A 921 3.42 36.09 -26.76
C LYS A 921 3.37 37.18 -25.69
N ASP A 922 3.46 38.44 -26.09
CA ASP A 922 3.51 39.58 -25.16
C ASP A 922 2.16 39.75 -24.44
N GLN A 923 1.02 39.65 -25.14
CA GLN A 923 -0.31 39.59 -24.52
C GLN A 923 -0.52 38.40 -23.57
N GLN A 924 0.20 37.30 -23.78
CA GLN A 924 0.12 36.11 -22.92
C GLN A 924 1.01 36.26 -21.67
N GLN A 925 2.17 36.91 -21.79
CA GLN A 925 3.01 37.28 -20.63
C GLN A 925 2.37 38.37 -19.76
N ASP A 926 1.73 39.37 -20.35
CA ASP A 926 1.05 40.42 -19.57
C ASP A 926 -0.22 39.91 -18.87
N LYS A 927 -0.89 38.89 -19.42
CA LYS A 927 -1.93 38.15 -18.69
C LYS A 927 -1.36 37.40 -17.48
N GLN A 928 -0.21 36.75 -17.63
CA GLN A 928 0.46 36.04 -16.54
C GLN A 928 0.76 37.00 -15.38
N LYS A 929 1.42 38.13 -15.67
CA LYS A 929 1.74 39.18 -14.67
C LYS A 929 0.50 39.75 -13.96
N GLN A 930 -0.64 39.85 -14.66
CA GLN A 930 -1.89 40.31 -14.04
C GLN A 930 -2.51 39.27 -13.09
N GLN A 931 -2.29 37.97 -13.33
CA GLN A 931 -2.67 36.93 -12.38
C GLN A 931 -1.73 36.93 -11.17
N ASP A 932 -0.41 37.04 -11.40
CA ASP A 932 0.60 37.09 -10.33
C ASP A 932 0.35 38.29 -9.38
N GLN A 933 0.01 39.47 -9.92
CA GLN A 933 -0.36 40.64 -9.10
C GLN A 933 -1.65 40.45 -8.28
N GLN A 934 -2.65 39.75 -8.81
CA GLN A 934 -3.87 39.44 -8.05
C GLN A 934 -3.59 38.43 -6.91
N GLN A 935 -2.68 37.48 -7.15
CA GLN A 935 -2.20 36.56 -6.13
C GLN A 935 -1.52 37.31 -4.97
N ASP A 936 -0.67 38.29 -5.28
CA ASP A 936 0.05 39.11 -4.28
C ASP A 936 -0.85 40.08 -3.50
N GLU A 937 -1.86 40.70 -4.13
CA GLU A 937 -2.85 41.52 -3.42
C GLU A 937 -3.69 40.67 -2.46
N GLN A 938 -4.03 39.44 -2.85
CA GLN A 938 -4.82 38.53 -2.01
C GLN A 938 -4.00 37.99 -0.82
N ASN A 939 -2.73 37.62 -1.04
CA ASN A 939 -1.78 37.25 0.01
C ASN A 939 -1.61 38.36 1.08
N GLN A 940 -1.64 39.64 0.67
CA GLN A 940 -1.56 40.77 1.61
C GLN A 940 -2.82 40.93 2.46
N GLN A 941 -4.01 40.67 1.90
CA GLN A 941 -5.26 40.70 2.68
C GLN A 941 -5.31 39.59 3.74
N ASP A 942 -4.88 38.38 3.41
CA ASP A 942 -4.84 37.26 4.37
C ASP A 942 -3.77 37.46 5.45
N GLN A 943 -2.62 38.07 5.13
CA GLN A 943 -1.63 38.47 6.15
C GLN A 943 -2.19 39.50 7.14
N GLN A 944 -2.93 40.50 6.65
CA GLN A 944 -3.49 41.54 7.51
C GLN A 944 -4.60 41.00 8.43
N LYS A 945 -5.45 40.11 7.90
CA LYS A 945 -6.47 39.41 8.68
C LYS A 945 -5.89 38.52 9.78
N ASN A 946 -4.79 37.82 9.51
CA ASN A 946 -4.08 37.01 10.51
C ASN A 946 -3.51 37.85 11.67
N GLN A 947 -3.24 39.15 11.49
CA GLN A 947 -2.81 40.03 12.58
C GLN A 947 -3.99 40.43 13.49
N ASP A 948 -5.15 40.75 12.92
CA ASP A 948 -6.36 41.08 13.68
C ASP A 948 -6.81 39.90 14.58
N ASP A 949 -6.82 38.67 14.03
CA ASP A 949 -7.15 37.44 14.78
C ASP A 949 -6.12 37.18 15.93
N GLN A 950 -4.86 37.60 15.77
CA GLN A 950 -3.80 37.41 16.76
C GLN A 950 -3.90 38.42 17.92
N GLU A 951 -4.27 39.69 17.67
CA GLU A 951 -4.60 40.65 18.74
C GLU A 951 -5.82 40.22 19.56
N GLN A 952 -6.78 39.54 18.94
CA GLN A 952 -7.99 39.07 19.62
C GLN A 952 -7.71 37.86 20.51
N LYS A 953 -6.89 36.89 20.07
CA LYS A 953 -6.48 35.72 20.86
C LYS A 953 -5.76 36.09 22.16
N ASN A 954 -4.86 37.08 22.10
CA ASN A 954 -4.12 37.60 23.25
C ASN A 954 -5.02 38.21 24.36
N GLN A 955 -6.25 38.61 24.04
CA GLN A 955 -7.20 39.18 25.02
C GLN A 955 -7.99 38.12 25.80
N ASP A 956 -8.11 36.90 25.26
CA ASP A 956 -8.82 35.79 25.92
C ASP A 956 -7.89 34.97 26.83
N GLU A 957 -6.62 34.80 26.48
CA GLU A 957 -5.63 34.11 27.33
C GLU A 957 -5.47 34.82 28.69
N ALA A 958 -5.43 36.16 28.70
CA ALA A 958 -5.40 37.02 29.89
C ALA A 958 -6.65 36.90 30.82
N GLN A 959 -7.67 36.16 30.41
CA GLN A 959 -8.86 35.81 31.19
C GLN A 959 -8.87 34.36 31.71
N GLN A 960 -7.97 33.49 31.23
CA GLN A 960 -7.91 32.08 31.63
C GLN A 960 -7.04 31.86 32.87
N ASP A 961 -5.85 32.49 32.95
CA ASP A 961 -4.91 32.35 34.08
C ASP A 961 -5.58 32.54 35.45
N LYS A 962 -6.51 33.51 35.55
CA LYS A 962 -7.26 33.85 36.77
C LYS A 962 -8.23 32.76 37.25
N LYS A 963 -8.32 31.62 36.57
CA LYS A 963 -9.14 30.46 36.97
C LYS A 963 -8.32 29.25 37.44
N GLN A 964 -7.04 29.16 37.08
CA GLN A 964 -6.24 27.94 37.27
C GLN A 964 -5.70 27.81 38.71
N ASP A 965 -5.38 28.95 39.33
CA ASP A 965 -4.83 29.13 40.69
C ASP A 965 -5.69 28.55 41.85
N ASN A 966 -6.86 27.97 41.55
CA ASN A 966 -7.90 27.62 42.52
C ASN A 966 -8.26 26.11 42.53
N GLN A 967 -7.50 25.24 41.84
CA GLN A 967 -7.83 23.81 41.72
C GLN A 967 -6.80 22.81 42.28
N GLU A 968 -5.53 23.18 42.49
CA GLU A 968 -4.47 22.20 42.83
C GLU A 968 -4.57 21.57 44.24
N SER A 969 -5.40 22.11 45.14
CA SER A 969 -5.45 21.70 46.55
C SER A 969 -6.36 20.49 46.85
N GLN A 970 -6.22 19.35 46.14
CA GLN A 970 -6.71 18.02 46.59
C GLN A 970 -6.35 16.82 45.67
N LYS A 971 -5.44 15.93 46.12
CA LYS A 971 -5.57 14.44 46.17
C LYS A 971 -4.24 13.72 46.48
N LYS A 972 -4.33 12.54 47.12
CA LYS A 972 -3.31 11.48 47.15
C LYS A 972 -4.00 10.09 47.10
N PRO A 973 -3.41 9.05 46.47
CA PRO A 973 -3.99 7.69 46.43
C PRO A 973 -3.83 6.91 47.74
N ASN A 974 -4.39 5.69 47.79
CA ASN A 974 -4.57 4.92 49.04
C ASN A 974 -4.05 3.46 48.93
N GLU A 975 -3.81 2.81 50.06
CA GLU A 975 -2.81 1.72 50.21
C GLU A 975 -3.23 0.31 49.73
N ALA A 976 -4.42 0.14 49.13
CA ALA A 976 -5.00 -1.17 48.83
C ALA A 976 -4.32 -1.94 47.67
N GLU A 977 -3.80 -1.24 46.67
CA GLU A 977 -3.32 -1.82 45.40
C GLU A 977 -2.03 -2.66 45.53
N ARG A 978 -1.36 -2.61 46.69
CA ARG A 978 -0.06 -3.26 46.93
C ARG A 978 -0.10 -4.77 47.19
N GLN A 979 -1.29 -5.38 47.38
CA GLN A 979 -1.39 -6.77 47.85
C GLN A 979 -1.68 -7.82 46.77
N GLU A 980 -2.08 -7.42 45.56
CA GLU A 980 -2.55 -8.38 44.53
C GLU A 980 -1.43 -8.86 43.58
N ALA A 981 -0.34 -8.10 43.45
CA ALA A 981 0.75 -8.33 42.49
C ALA A 981 1.76 -9.45 42.85
N ALA A 982 1.40 -10.40 43.71
CA ALA A 982 2.36 -11.31 44.38
C ALA A 982 2.00 -12.81 44.24
N ARG A 983 1.79 -13.30 43.00
CA ARG A 983 1.61 -14.73 42.71
C ARG A 983 2.42 -15.17 41.49
N ALA A 984 3.20 -16.24 41.67
CA ALA A 984 4.07 -16.85 40.67
C ALA A 984 3.31 -17.84 39.74
N PRO A 985 3.85 -18.18 38.55
CA PRO A 985 3.28 -19.18 37.65
C PRO A 985 3.26 -20.59 38.24
N ARG A 986 2.56 -21.51 37.56
CA ARG A 986 2.45 -22.94 37.94
C ARG A 986 3.19 -23.83 36.96
N ASP A 987 3.88 -24.84 37.49
CA ASP A 987 4.37 -25.97 36.70
C ASP A 987 3.18 -26.85 36.24
N LEU A 988 3.19 -27.24 34.96
CA LEU A 988 2.23 -28.19 34.39
C LEU A 988 2.64 -29.63 34.70
N SER A 989 1.67 -30.49 35.03
CA SER A 989 1.95 -31.90 35.28
C SER A 989 2.22 -32.66 33.98
N LYS A 990 2.98 -33.75 34.08
CA LYS A 990 3.30 -34.62 32.93
C LYS A 990 2.04 -35.15 32.22
N GLN A 991 0.94 -35.36 32.94
CA GLN A 991 -0.33 -35.82 32.36
C GLN A 991 -1.03 -34.74 31.53
N GLU A 992 -0.91 -33.46 31.91
CA GLU A 992 -1.44 -32.33 31.13
C GLU A 992 -0.61 -32.12 29.86
N ALA A 993 0.72 -32.28 29.93
CA ALA A 993 1.60 -32.25 28.76
C ALA A 993 1.33 -33.41 27.79
N GLU A 994 1.13 -34.64 28.29
CA GLU A 994 0.76 -35.80 27.48
C GLU A 994 -0.63 -35.64 26.82
N ALA A 995 -1.60 -35.03 27.52
CA ALA A 995 -2.91 -34.70 26.96
C ALA A 995 -2.82 -33.64 25.85
N LEU A 996 -2.01 -32.59 26.03
CA LEU A 996 -1.70 -31.60 24.99
C LEU A 996 -1.06 -32.26 23.76
N MET A 997 -0.07 -33.14 23.95
CA MET A 997 0.59 -33.86 22.88
C MET A 997 -0.38 -34.75 22.07
N GLN A 998 -1.28 -35.47 22.77
CA GLN A 998 -2.37 -36.24 22.12
C GLN A 998 -3.27 -35.33 21.28
N GLN A 999 -3.65 -34.16 21.81
CA GLN A 999 -4.53 -33.21 21.13
C GLN A 999 -3.87 -32.56 19.89
N VAL A 1000 -2.57 -32.28 19.94
CA VAL A 1000 -1.77 -31.81 18.80
C VAL A 1000 -1.66 -32.89 17.72
N LEU A 1001 -1.36 -34.14 18.11
CA LEU A 1001 -1.28 -35.27 17.18
C LEU A 1001 -2.64 -35.57 16.52
N GLN A 1002 -3.76 -35.41 17.24
CA GLN A 1002 -5.09 -35.54 16.67
C GLN A 1002 -5.38 -34.45 15.63
N ARG A 1003 -5.12 -33.17 15.96
CA ARG A 1003 -5.24 -32.05 15.01
C ARG A 1003 -4.38 -32.23 13.76
N SER A 1004 -3.19 -32.81 13.90
CA SER A 1004 -2.31 -33.13 12.76
C SER A 1004 -2.95 -34.15 11.80
N ARG A 1005 -3.52 -35.24 12.33
CA ARG A 1005 -4.25 -36.25 11.52
C ARG A 1005 -5.53 -35.70 10.88
N GLU A 1006 -6.20 -34.76 11.55
CA GLU A 1006 -7.37 -34.06 11.00
C GLU A 1006 -6.97 -33.14 9.83
N ARG A 1007 -5.87 -32.38 9.95
CA ARG A 1007 -5.26 -31.62 8.84
C ARG A 1007 -4.84 -32.53 7.68
N GLU A 1008 -4.24 -33.68 7.96
CA GLU A 1008 -3.82 -34.64 6.93
C GLU A 1008 -5.01 -35.22 6.14
N LYS A 1009 -6.12 -35.52 6.82
CA LYS A 1009 -7.38 -35.91 6.16
C LYS A 1009 -7.96 -34.78 5.31
N ALA A 1010 -8.02 -33.55 5.85
CA ALA A 1010 -8.51 -32.39 5.10
C ALA A 1010 -7.68 -32.17 3.81
N ARG A 1011 -6.35 -32.25 3.90
CA ARG A 1011 -5.43 -32.18 2.75
C ARG A 1011 -5.72 -33.27 1.71
N LYS A 1012 -6.05 -34.49 2.14
CA LYS A 1012 -6.37 -35.62 1.25
C LYS A 1012 -7.76 -35.53 0.60
N GLU A 1013 -8.74 -34.88 1.22
CA GLU A 1013 -10.01 -34.56 0.54
C GLU A 1013 -9.84 -33.37 -0.41
N LEU A 1014 -9.11 -32.31 -0.02
CA LEU A 1014 -8.72 -31.22 -0.92
C LEU A 1014 -8.01 -31.75 -2.18
N GLN A 1015 -7.11 -32.72 -2.04
CA GLN A 1015 -6.41 -33.33 -3.18
C GLN A 1015 -7.34 -34.08 -4.16
N LYS A 1016 -8.51 -34.55 -3.71
CA LYS A 1016 -9.57 -35.11 -4.60
C LYS A 1016 -10.44 -34.05 -5.26
N ILE A 1017 -10.53 -32.85 -4.67
CA ILE A 1017 -11.20 -31.69 -5.27
C ILE A 1017 -10.30 -31.12 -6.37
N ILE A 1018 -9.01 -30.96 -6.08
CA ILE A 1018 -7.95 -30.56 -7.03
C ILE A 1018 -7.93 -31.48 -8.25
N SER A 1019 -8.12 -32.81 -8.08
CA SER A 1019 -8.16 -33.76 -9.20
C SER A 1019 -9.43 -33.68 -10.08
N ARG A 1020 -10.18 -32.57 -10.04
CA ARG A 1020 -11.40 -32.32 -10.86
C ARG A 1020 -11.46 -30.84 -11.33
N PRO A 1021 -10.46 -30.34 -12.10
CA PRO A 1021 -10.36 -28.93 -12.46
C PRO A 1021 -11.59 -28.40 -13.24
N GLU A 1022 -12.15 -29.20 -14.16
CA GLU A 1022 -13.40 -28.88 -14.89
C GLU A 1022 -14.61 -28.66 -13.95
N LYS A 1023 -14.58 -29.24 -12.74
CA LYS A 1023 -15.66 -29.07 -11.76
C LYS A 1023 -15.46 -27.79 -10.95
N VAL A 1024 -14.22 -27.44 -10.56
CA VAL A 1024 -13.90 -26.18 -9.87
C VAL A 1024 -14.33 -24.98 -10.71
N GLU A 1025 -14.02 -25.00 -12.00
CA GLU A 1025 -14.38 -23.96 -12.98
C GLU A 1025 -15.88 -23.87 -13.30
N LYS A 1026 -16.66 -24.90 -12.94
CA LYS A 1026 -18.11 -24.98 -13.12
C LYS A 1026 -18.91 -24.75 -11.83
N ASP A 1027 -18.29 -25.01 -10.68
CA ASP A 1027 -18.84 -24.72 -9.36
C ASP A 1027 -18.62 -23.25 -8.95
N TRP A 1028 -17.71 -22.54 -9.63
CA TRP A 1028 -17.42 -21.10 -9.51
C TRP A 1028 -18.36 -20.25 -10.38
#